data_AF-A0A8J4SXB0-F1
#
_entry.id   AF-A0A8J4SXB0-F1
#
_cell.length_a   1.000
_cell.length_b   1.000
_cell.length_c   1.000
_cell.angle_alpha   90.00
_cell.angle_beta   90.00
_cell.angle_gamma   90.00
#
_symmetry.space_group_name_H-M   'P 1'
#
loop_
_entity.id
_entity.type
_entity.pdbx_description
1 polymer ?
#
loop_
_entity_poly.entity_id
_entity_poly.type
_entity_poly.pdbx_seq_one_letter_code
_entity_poly.pdbx_strand_id
1 'polypeptide(L)'
;MIEVRYARGVYLPHQDLWLDPWDAKRFAFVSHAHSDHIAPHEEIIVSERTARLMQSRLPGYRVEHILPFGERRTVHWIDLMLLPAGHIFGSAQCFLFAGNETLLYTGDFKLRPGKSAEQAEWRKADTLIMETTFGLARYQFPPAEQVIDQIIAFCRETIDEGGVPVLLGYSLGKAQEILCSLDGAGLTPMLHGSVYQITRIYEQFGQSFCKYLRYNPKDVAGKVLICPPSANHSQMLEKIGRKRVAMISGWAVDPNAIYRYQVNAAFALSDHADYNDLLRYVELVGPRRVFTLHGFAASFARDLRERGIEAWALSEENQMEFMLAQLPAGPSVGASGSELRTGASCPATSEFLGFANVGEAIAATPAKLEKIRLLADYLRCLTSEQLPIVTRYFTGKAFAQSDPRTLQIGWAVIFRALQAATKISDAEFHRAASTHGDAAKTAFDVLDGRTTPQPFTIRESDDLFENLHRARGPIAKAELLRNRFSKLSAREGQYVVKILTGDLRIGLREGLVEEAIAKAFGASLEQVREANMLLGDIGQTALLASRNELARAELSLFRPIKCMLATAEPTAEAVWERFAEAGWTSRELASSAPTAVYLEDKFDGIRAQLHRSAQQVEIFSRDLRRITGQFPELADEARNFQEELIIDGEIIAFEKDRGLTFFDLQKRLGRRNDGADLFARAAADVPVAFVIFDLLWLNGRSLLKAPLHERRRHLSNVRLPSHFQIARVMPAHSAAEIEQTFQQARQRLNEGLMIKDPESFYLPGNRGMFWFKLKKELATLDVVVVGAEFGHGKRNNVLSDYTFAVRDETTGKLLPIGKAYSGLTDMEIAELTERFMQNTITDHGRYREVKPDVILEVAFNSIQPSSRHASGLALRFPRIKAIRRDKNVDSIDTLQYARELAAQRAKFNG
;
A
#
# COMPACT_ATOMS: atom_id res chain seq x y z
N MET A 1 27.97 -27.64 -18.11
CA MET A 1 27.29 -26.43 -17.65
C MET A 1 26.66 -26.69 -16.31
N ILE A 2 27.16 -26.06 -15.24
CA ILE A 2 26.62 -26.17 -13.89
C ILE A 2 25.14 -25.77 -13.90
N GLU A 3 24.26 -26.69 -13.52
CA GLU A 3 22.83 -26.42 -13.40
C GLU A 3 22.58 -25.58 -12.14
N VAL A 4 21.86 -24.47 -12.30
CA VAL A 4 21.51 -23.54 -11.22
C VAL A 4 20.00 -23.44 -11.17
N ARG A 5 19.41 -23.71 -10.00
CA ARG A 5 17.99 -23.52 -9.75
C ARG A 5 17.79 -22.47 -8.67
N TYR A 6 16.75 -21.67 -8.78
CA TYR A 6 16.35 -20.74 -7.74
C TYR A 6 15.04 -21.21 -7.10
N ALA A 7 15.01 -21.31 -5.77
CA ALA A 7 13.83 -21.69 -4.99
C ALA A 7 13.96 -21.17 -3.55
N ARG A 8 13.82 -19.85 -3.35
CA ARG A 8 14.06 -19.15 -2.07
C ARG A 8 15.47 -19.43 -1.52
N GLY A 9 16.45 -19.36 -2.42
CA GLY A 9 17.84 -19.80 -2.25
C GLY A 9 18.37 -20.35 -3.57
N VAL A 10 19.69 -20.35 -3.74
CA VAL A 10 20.30 -20.95 -4.94
C VAL A 10 20.53 -22.43 -4.67
N TYR A 11 20.00 -23.30 -5.51
CA TYR A 11 20.17 -24.75 -5.41
C TYR A 11 21.01 -25.25 -6.59
N LEU A 12 22.02 -26.06 -6.28
CA LEU A 12 22.90 -26.72 -7.24
C LEU A 12 22.58 -28.22 -7.25
N PRO A 13 21.73 -28.71 -8.18
CA PRO A 13 21.19 -30.07 -8.11
C PRO A 13 22.24 -31.18 -8.18
N HIS A 14 23.32 -30.98 -8.95
CA HIS A 14 24.40 -31.97 -9.06
C HIS A 14 25.24 -32.08 -7.79
N GLN A 15 25.32 -31.00 -7.02
CA GLN A 15 26.04 -30.96 -5.76
C GLN A 15 25.14 -31.28 -4.56
N ASP A 16 23.81 -31.28 -4.74
CA ASP A 16 22.82 -31.27 -3.65
C ASP A 16 23.14 -30.18 -2.59
N LEU A 17 23.58 -29.02 -3.08
CA LEU A 17 24.04 -27.90 -2.24
C LEU A 17 23.13 -26.70 -2.42
N TRP A 18 22.64 -26.18 -1.29
CA TRP A 18 21.96 -24.89 -1.24
C TRP A 18 22.95 -23.78 -0.88
N LEU A 19 22.85 -22.62 -1.51
CA LEU A 19 23.61 -21.41 -1.18
C LEU A 19 22.61 -20.38 -0.63
N ASP A 20 22.81 -19.96 0.61
CA ASP A 20 21.96 -19.05 1.39
C ASP A 20 20.44 -19.27 1.24
N PRO A 21 19.94 -20.50 1.51
CA PRO A 21 18.51 -20.76 1.50
C PRO A 21 17.80 -20.09 2.68
N TRP A 22 16.63 -19.52 2.43
CA TRP A 22 15.86 -18.78 3.44
C TRP A 22 15.16 -19.69 4.46
N ASP A 23 14.90 -20.93 4.07
CA ASP A 23 14.23 -21.94 4.89
C ASP A 23 15.20 -23.04 5.29
N ALA A 24 14.91 -23.77 6.38
CA ALA A 24 15.73 -24.88 6.84
C ALA A 24 15.96 -25.91 5.71
N LYS A 25 17.21 -26.34 5.57
CA LYS A 25 17.66 -27.34 4.59
C LYS A 25 18.54 -28.35 5.28
N ARG A 26 18.63 -29.54 4.69
CA ARG A 26 19.53 -30.59 5.15
C ARG A 26 21.00 -30.15 5.03
N PHE A 27 21.39 -29.59 3.89
CA PHE A 27 22.78 -29.19 3.62
C PHE A 27 22.85 -27.85 2.89
N ALA A 28 23.58 -26.87 3.44
CA ALA A 28 23.66 -25.53 2.88
C ALA A 28 25.03 -24.86 3.09
N PHE A 29 25.44 -24.01 2.16
CA PHE A 29 26.45 -22.99 2.38
C PHE A 29 25.80 -21.74 2.96
N VAL A 30 26.39 -21.19 4.02
CA VAL A 30 25.97 -19.93 4.63
C VAL A 30 27.09 -18.91 4.48
N SER A 31 26.85 -17.87 3.66
CA SER A 31 27.83 -16.84 3.37
C SER A 31 28.16 -15.99 4.59
N HIS A 32 27.14 -15.59 5.36
CA HIS A 32 27.32 -14.71 6.51
C HIS A 32 26.13 -14.76 7.49
N ALA A 33 26.33 -14.20 8.69
CA ALA A 33 25.39 -14.34 9.80
C ALA A 33 24.33 -13.21 9.89
N HIS A 34 23.83 -12.68 8.77
CA HIS A 34 22.63 -11.83 8.77
C HIS A 34 21.35 -12.66 8.77
N SER A 35 20.24 -12.08 9.24
CA SER A 35 19.01 -12.84 9.53
C SER A 35 18.33 -13.40 8.28
N ASP A 36 18.60 -12.79 7.12
CA ASP A 36 18.12 -13.14 5.79
C ASP A 36 19.00 -14.17 5.07
N HIS A 37 20.15 -14.54 5.65
CA HIS A 37 21.07 -15.56 5.13
C HIS A 37 21.23 -16.76 6.08
N ILE A 38 20.57 -16.75 7.25
CA ILE A 38 20.63 -17.84 8.23
C ILE A 38 19.25 -18.48 8.43
N ALA A 39 19.22 -19.81 8.41
CA ALA A 39 18.08 -20.60 8.87
C ALA A 39 18.59 -21.79 9.71
N PRO A 40 17.70 -22.52 10.42
CA PRO A 40 18.11 -23.67 11.22
C PRO A 40 18.38 -24.90 10.33
N HIS A 41 19.40 -24.81 9.47
CA HIS A 41 19.87 -25.93 8.65
C HIS A 41 20.50 -27.03 9.52
N GLU A 42 20.40 -28.27 9.06
CA GLU A 42 20.93 -29.44 9.77
C GLU A 42 22.46 -29.50 9.66
N GLU A 43 23.00 -29.25 8.47
CA GLU A 43 24.43 -29.28 8.15
C GLU A 43 24.80 -28.06 7.29
N ILE A 44 25.90 -27.38 7.62
CA ILE A 44 26.33 -26.17 6.92
C ILE A 44 27.82 -26.15 6.55
N ILE A 45 28.14 -25.50 5.43
CA ILE A 45 29.49 -25.03 5.08
C ILE A 45 29.58 -23.55 5.43
N VAL A 46 30.59 -23.17 6.20
CA VAL A 46 30.65 -21.84 6.80
C VAL A 46 32.11 -21.44 7.10
N SER A 47 32.39 -20.14 7.17
CA SER A 47 33.68 -19.66 7.69
C SER A 47 33.71 -19.72 9.22
N GLU A 48 34.91 -19.78 9.82
CA GLU A 48 35.08 -19.84 11.28
C GLU A 48 34.40 -18.69 12.02
N ARG A 49 34.59 -17.47 11.50
CA ARG A 49 34.02 -16.25 12.08
C ARG A 49 32.50 -16.21 11.92
N THR A 50 31.97 -16.61 10.76
CA THR A 50 30.52 -16.69 10.55
C THR A 50 29.89 -17.74 11.45
N ALA A 51 30.50 -18.91 11.62
CA ALA A 51 30.02 -19.95 12.54
C ALA A 51 29.87 -19.43 13.98
N ARG A 52 30.90 -18.73 14.47
CA ARG A 52 30.87 -18.14 15.81
C ARG A 52 29.79 -17.06 15.97
N LEU A 53 29.59 -16.23 14.94
CA LEU A 53 28.52 -15.22 14.90
C LEU A 53 27.13 -15.88 14.84
N MET A 54 26.97 -16.94 14.05
CA MET A 54 25.75 -17.73 13.95
C MET A 54 25.37 -18.35 15.29
N GLN A 55 26.32 -18.93 16.03
CA GLN A 55 26.05 -19.49 17.36
C GLN A 55 25.45 -18.46 18.33
N SER A 56 25.86 -17.20 18.22
CA SER A 56 25.31 -16.11 19.03
C SER A 56 23.94 -15.62 18.55
N ARG A 57 23.62 -15.72 17.26
CA ARG A 57 22.41 -15.15 16.66
C ARG A 57 21.29 -16.17 16.43
N LEU A 58 21.66 -17.42 16.17
CA LEU A 58 20.79 -18.55 15.94
C LEU A 58 21.33 -19.75 16.75
N PRO A 59 21.14 -19.74 18.08
CA PRO A 59 21.58 -20.84 18.92
C PRO A 59 20.84 -22.12 18.55
N GLY A 60 21.56 -23.24 18.54
CA GLY A 60 21.02 -24.54 18.16
C GLY A 60 22.14 -25.49 17.75
N TYR A 61 21.83 -26.77 17.73
CA TYR A 61 22.76 -27.79 17.21
C TYR A 61 22.65 -27.86 15.69
N ARG A 62 23.80 -27.92 15.02
CA ARG A 62 23.96 -28.17 13.58
C ARG A 62 25.35 -28.75 13.34
N VAL A 63 25.51 -29.49 12.26
CA VAL A 63 26.84 -29.95 11.82
C VAL A 63 27.50 -28.81 11.04
N GLU A 64 28.68 -28.37 11.46
CA GLU A 64 29.38 -27.23 10.85
C GLU A 64 30.68 -27.69 10.18
N HIS A 65 30.76 -27.52 8.85
CA HIS A 65 31.98 -27.67 8.07
C HIS A 65 32.67 -26.31 7.99
N ILE A 66 33.53 -26.06 8.97
CA ILE A 66 34.29 -24.80 9.07
C ILE A 66 35.47 -24.85 8.12
N LEU A 67 35.51 -23.94 7.14
CA LEU A 67 36.59 -23.86 6.15
C LEU A 67 37.37 -22.54 6.27
N PRO A 68 38.71 -22.59 6.24
CA PRO A 68 39.54 -21.38 6.15
C PRO A 68 39.46 -20.76 4.75
N PHE A 69 39.69 -19.45 4.68
CA PHE A 69 39.73 -18.73 3.41
C PHE A 69 40.95 -19.13 2.57
N GLY A 70 40.76 -19.23 1.25
CA GLY A 70 41.83 -19.49 0.29
C GLY A 70 42.30 -20.94 0.20
N GLU A 71 41.77 -21.85 1.03
CA GLU A 71 42.09 -23.27 0.98
C GLU A 71 41.04 -24.09 0.25
N ARG A 72 41.50 -24.92 -0.70
CA ARG A 72 40.64 -25.90 -1.40
C ARG A 72 40.37 -27.09 -0.49
N ARG A 73 39.10 -27.42 -0.30
CA ARG A 73 38.62 -28.46 0.61
C ARG A 73 37.48 -29.24 -0.04
N THR A 74 37.38 -30.52 0.31
CA THR A 74 36.28 -31.38 -0.11
C THR A 74 35.33 -31.59 1.06
N VAL A 75 34.06 -31.24 0.87
CA VAL A 75 32.96 -31.54 1.82
C VAL A 75 31.99 -32.45 1.10
N HIS A 76 31.74 -33.64 1.66
CA HIS A 76 31.09 -34.75 0.94
C HIS A 76 31.83 -35.09 -0.36
N TRP A 77 31.23 -34.84 -1.52
CA TRP A 77 31.85 -34.98 -2.85
C TRP A 77 32.08 -33.63 -3.54
N ILE A 78 31.82 -32.52 -2.85
CA ILE A 78 31.90 -31.17 -3.40
C ILE A 78 33.29 -30.61 -3.09
N ASP A 79 33.98 -30.20 -4.15
CA ASP A 79 35.28 -29.55 -4.05
C ASP A 79 35.10 -28.04 -4.17
N LEU A 80 35.50 -27.31 -3.13
CA LEU A 80 35.25 -25.88 -3.01
C LEU A 80 36.30 -25.15 -2.18
N MET A 81 36.24 -23.83 -2.23
CA MET A 81 37.09 -22.92 -1.48
C MET A 81 36.26 -21.71 -1.07
N LEU A 82 36.46 -21.23 0.16
CA LEU A 82 35.85 -19.98 0.60
C LEU A 82 36.79 -18.81 0.29
N LEU A 83 36.25 -17.71 -0.22
CA LEU A 83 36.94 -16.43 -0.39
C LEU A 83 36.28 -15.38 0.49
N PRO A 84 37.01 -14.42 1.08
CA PRO A 84 36.37 -13.32 1.80
C PRO A 84 35.49 -12.48 0.87
N ALA A 85 34.29 -12.09 1.34
CA ALA A 85 33.33 -11.28 0.58
C ALA A 85 33.40 -9.78 0.91
N GLY A 86 34.04 -9.41 2.03
CA GLY A 86 34.21 -8.03 2.48
C GLY A 86 32.96 -7.28 2.93
N HIS A 87 31.81 -7.97 2.99
CA HIS A 87 30.54 -7.40 3.44
C HIS A 87 30.52 -7.15 4.97
N ILE A 88 30.69 -8.23 5.73
CA ILE A 88 30.86 -8.21 7.20
C ILE A 88 31.96 -9.18 7.63
N PHE A 89 32.35 -9.12 8.90
CA PHE A 89 33.39 -9.99 9.45
C PHE A 89 33.06 -11.47 9.27
N GLY A 90 33.96 -12.20 8.62
CA GLY A 90 33.76 -13.60 8.28
C GLY A 90 32.88 -13.86 7.05
N SER A 91 32.30 -12.84 6.42
CA SER A 91 31.48 -13.03 5.22
C SER A 91 32.27 -13.72 4.11
N ALA A 92 31.68 -14.76 3.54
CA ALA A 92 32.34 -15.69 2.64
C ALA A 92 31.61 -15.80 1.31
N GLN A 93 32.39 -15.92 0.24
CA GLN A 93 31.98 -16.31 -1.09
C GLN A 93 32.34 -17.78 -1.28
N CYS A 94 31.51 -18.52 -2.02
CA CYS A 94 31.74 -19.93 -2.30
C CYS A 94 32.28 -20.11 -3.73
N PHE A 95 33.53 -20.56 -3.85
CA PHE A 95 34.15 -20.90 -5.13
C PHE A 95 34.15 -22.42 -5.31
N LEU A 96 33.36 -22.91 -6.27
CA LEU A 96 33.12 -24.34 -6.53
C LEU A 96 33.90 -24.83 -7.75
N PHE A 97 34.52 -26.01 -7.61
CA PHE A 97 35.17 -26.75 -8.69
C PHE A 97 34.23 -27.88 -9.15
N ALA A 98 33.64 -27.75 -10.34
CA ALA A 98 32.69 -28.73 -10.89
C ALA A 98 33.21 -29.32 -12.21
N GLY A 99 34.17 -30.25 -12.10
CA GLY A 99 34.83 -30.86 -13.25
C GLY A 99 35.69 -29.84 -14.00
N ASN A 100 35.34 -29.56 -15.26
CA ASN A 100 36.04 -28.57 -16.11
C ASN A 100 35.45 -27.16 -16.00
N GLU A 101 34.45 -26.95 -15.14
CA GLU A 101 33.81 -25.65 -14.94
C GLU A 101 33.94 -25.16 -13.50
N THR A 102 33.91 -23.85 -13.33
CA THR A 102 34.01 -23.17 -12.04
C THR A 102 32.82 -22.23 -11.80
N LEU A 103 32.38 -22.16 -10.54
CA LEU A 103 31.31 -21.25 -10.12
C LEU A 103 31.77 -20.42 -8.92
N LEU A 104 31.54 -19.11 -8.96
CA LEU A 104 31.72 -18.23 -7.82
C LEU A 104 30.36 -17.68 -7.39
N TYR A 105 29.96 -17.97 -6.16
CA TYR A 105 28.79 -17.36 -5.51
C TYR A 105 29.24 -16.34 -4.48
N THR A 106 28.79 -15.10 -4.59
CA THR A 106 29.30 -14.01 -3.74
C THR A 106 28.64 -13.92 -2.36
N GLY A 107 27.37 -14.31 -2.25
CA GLY A 107 26.52 -13.77 -1.18
C GLY A 107 26.48 -12.23 -1.24
N ASP A 108 26.10 -11.57 -0.15
CA ASP A 108 26.35 -10.15 0.01
C ASP A 108 27.86 -9.87 0.09
N PHE A 109 28.32 -8.89 -0.70
CA PHE A 109 29.74 -8.57 -0.82
C PHE A 109 29.96 -7.06 -0.95
N LYS A 110 31.20 -6.63 -0.67
CA LYS A 110 31.65 -5.24 -0.82
C LYS A 110 33.08 -5.23 -1.34
N LEU A 111 33.28 -4.59 -2.50
CA LEU A 111 34.60 -4.52 -3.12
C LEU A 111 35.51 -3.46 -2.48
N ARG A 112 34.93 -2.32 -2.06
CA ARG A 112 35.69 -1.25 -1.40
C ARG A 112 36.13 -1.69 0.00
N PRO A 113 37.40 -1.46 0.38
CA PRO A 113 37.92 -1.92 1.66
C PRO A 113 37.14 -1.30 2.83
N GLY A 114 36.74 -2.14 3.78
CA GLY A 114 36.23 -1.71 5.09
C GLY A 114 37.32 -1.84 6.17
N LYS A 115 37.02 -1.35 7.38
CA LYS A 115 37.94 -1.46 8.53
C LYS A 115 37.59 -2.61 9.46
N SER A 116 36.36 -3.12 9.39
CA SER A 116 35.82 -4.12 10.31
C SER A 116 35.61 -5.51 9.70
N ALA A 117 35.99 -5.72 8.43
CA ALA A 117 35.83 -6.98 7.71
C ALA A 117 37.07 -7.24 6.83
N GLU A 118 37.27 -8.52 6.47
CA GLU A 118 38.31 -8.94 5.53
C GLU A 118 38.12 -8.26 4.16
N GLN A 119 39.21 -8.02 3.42
CA GLN A 119 39.09 -7.47 2.07
C GLN A 119 38.47 -8.52 1.13
N ALA A 120 37.53 -8.11 0.29
CA ALA A 120 36.95 -9.01 -0.71
C ALA A 120 38.05 -9.51 -1.67
N GLU A 121 38.11 -10.83 -1.84
CA GLU A 121 38.96 -11.47 -2.84
C GLU A 121 38.10 -11.95 -4.01
N TRP A 122 38.73 -12.28 -5.13
CA TRP A 122 38.04 -12.82 -6.30
C TRP A 122 38.95 -13.76 -7.06
N ARG A 123 38.33 -14.61 -7.88
CA ARG A 123 39.02 -15.48 -8.84
C ARG A 123 38.26 -15.53 -10.14
N LYS A 124 38.96 -15.91 -11.20
CA LYS A 124 38.31 -16.22 -12.47
C LYS A 124 37.37 -17.42 -12.29
N ALA A 125 36.14 -17.29 -12.76
CA ALA A 125 35.12 -18.33 -12.71
C ALA A 125 34.32 -18.37 -14.02
N ASP A 126 33.88 -19.54 -14.48
CA ASP A 126 33.04 -19.63 -15.69
C ASP A 126 31.63 -19.07 -15.45
N THR A 127 31.07 -19.33 -14.27
CA THR A 127 29.77 -18.84 -13.82
C THR A 127 29.93 -17.97 -12.59
N LEU A 128 29.43 -16.73 -12.64
CA LEU A 128 29.33 -15.85 -11.48
C LEU A 128 27.88 -15.77 -11.02
N ILE A 129 27.60 -16.05 -9.76
CA ILE A 129 26.30 -15.82 -9.12
C ILE A 129 26.49 -14.71 -8.08
N MET A 130 25.92 -13.53 -8.31
CA MET A 130 26.22 -12.35 -7.50
C MET A 130 24.99 -11.58 -7.00
N GLU A 131 25.10 -11.04 -5.80
CA GLU A 131 24.09 -10.17 -5.22
C GLU A 131 24.17 -8.74 -5.74
N THR A 132 23.01 -8.15 -6.00
CA THR A 132 22.87 -6.87 -6.70
C THR A 132 21.92 -5.92 -5.98
N THR A 133 22.06 -5.86 -4.65
CA THR A 133 21.29 -5.00 -3.72
C THR A 133 21.19 -3.55 -4.21
N PHE A 134 22.29 -3.00 -4.76
CA PHE A 134 22.36 -1.65 -5.33
C PHE A 134 22.60 -1.65 -6.85
N GLY A 135 22.00 -2.59 -7.57
CA GLY A 135 22.18 -2.79 -9.02
C GLY A 135 21.57 -1.75 -9.97
N LEU A 136 21.36 -0.50 -9.56
CA LEU A 136 20.92 0.59 -10.46
C LEU A 136 21.97 1.69 -10.51
N ALA A 137 22.19 2.26 -11.69
CA ALA A 137 23.21 3.28 -11.95
C ALA A 137 23.17 4.51 -11.02
N ARG A 138 22.03 4.82 -10.40
CA ARG A 138 21.90 5.91 -9.42
C ARG A 138 22.52 5.61 -8.06
N TYR A 139 22.74 4.35 -7.72
CA TYR A 139 23.35 3.95 -6.45
C TYR A 139 24.86 3.91 -6.58
N GLN A 140 25.45 5.09 -6.51
CA GLN A 140 26.89 5.30 -6.45
C GLN A 140 27.21 5.91 -5.09
N PHE A 141 28.05 5.23 -4.32
CA PHE A 141 28.33 5.66 -2.95
C PHE A 141 29.48 6.66 -2.92
N PRO A 142 29.37 7.75 -2.15
CA PRO A 142 30.48 8.68 -1.98
C PRO A 142 31.71 7.97 -1.36
N PRO A 143 32.91 8.55 -1.49
CA PRO A 143 34.11 8.03 -0.83
C PRO A 143 33.89 7.85 0.68
N ALA A 144 34.23 6.67 1.21
CA ALA A 144 33.94 6.32 2.60
C ALA A 144 34.56 7.30 3.60
N GLU A 145 35.78 7.77 3.34
CA GLU A 145 36.49 8.75 4.17
C GLU A 145 35.69 10.05 4.32
N GLN A 146 35.12 10.57 3.23
CA GLN A 146 34.29 11.78 3.27
C GLN A 146 33.03 11.58 4.12
N VAL A 147 32.40 10.42 4.03
CA VAL A 147 31.21 10.10 4.85
C VAL A 147 31.58 9.95 6.32
N ILE A 148 32.74 9.35 6.61
CA ILE A 148 33.25 9.21 7.98
C ILE A 148 33.54 10.58 8.58
N ASP A 149 34.15 11.50 7.83
CA ASP A 149 34.39 12.87 8.28
C ASP A 149 33.08 13.59 8.63
N GLN A 150 32.04 13.41 7.80
CA GLN A 150 30.70 13.95 8.08
C GLN A 150 30.06 13.36 9.35
N ILE A 151 30.23 12.05 9.58
CA ILE A 151 29.76 11.39 10.80
C ILE A 151 30.50 11.95 12.03
N ILE A 152 31.83 12.12 11.95
CA ILE A 152 32.64 12.68 13.03
C ILE A 152 32.25 14.13 13.31
N ALA A 153 32.05 14.95 12.27
CA ALA A 153 31.59 16.33 12.39
C ALA A 153 30.23 16.39 13.09
N PHE A 154 29.26 15.60 12.64
CA PHE A 154 27.94 15.49 13.29
C PHE A 154 28.04 15.12 14.77
N CYS A 155 28.93 14.20 15.12
CA CYS A 155 29.15 13.81 16.51
C CYS A 155 29.73 14.96 17.34
N ARG A 156 30.75 15.65 16.83
CA ARG A 156 31.40 16.78 17.53
C ARG A 156 30.42 17.94 17.72
N GLU A 157 29.75 18.36 16.67
CA GLU A 157 28.73 19.43 16.73
C GLU A 157 27.64 19.12 17.75
N THR A 158 27.13 17.88 17.76
CA THR A 158 26.10 17.48 18.72
C THR A 158 26.62 17.54 20.16
N ILE A 159 27.87 17.14 20.41
CA ILE A 159 28.48 17.18 21.74
C ILE A 159 28.73 18.63 22.18
N ASP A 160 29.23 19.47 21.28
CA ASP A 160 29.51 20.90 21.53
C ASP A 160 28.22 21.67 21.86
N GLU A 161 27.09 21.29 21.27
CA GLU A 161 25.74 21.80 21.59
C GLU A 161 25.15 21.24 22.90
N GLY A 162 25.90 20.40 23.61
CA GLY A 162 25.47 19.74 24.85
C GLY A 162 24.46 18.61 24.65
N GLY A 163 24.39 18.05 23.44
CA GLY A 163 23.57 16.90 23.09
C GLY A 163 24.34 15.57 23.09
N VAL A 164 23.61 14.47 22.91
CA VAL A 164 24.16 13.12 22.72
C VAL A 164 23.96 12.70 21.26
N PRO A 165 25.04 12.53 20.48
CA PRO A 165 24.92 11.97 19.14
C PRO A 165 24.59 10.48 19.20
N VAL A 166 23.58 10.08 18.45
CA VAL A 166 23.12 8.69 18.33
C VAL A 166 23.31 8.24 16.89
N LEU A 167 24.13 7.22 16.67
CA LEU A 167 24.38 6.62 15.36
C LEU A 167 23.63 5.30 15.24
N LEU A 168 22.65 5.25 14.33
CA LEU A 168 21.89 4.05 14.02
C LEU A 168 22.60 3.23 12.95
N GLY A 169 23.03 2.03 13.30
CA GLY A 169 23.65 1.08 12.39
C GLY A 169 23.35 -0.35 12.81
N TYR A 170 23.16 -1.25 11.83
CA TYR A 170 22.91 -2.67 12.10
C TYR A 170 23.93 -3.25 13.08
N SER A 171 23.47 -4.07 14.03
CA SER A 171 24.29 -4.52 15.16
C SER A 171 25.46 -5.44 14.77
N LEU A 172 25.39 -6.05 13.59
CA LEU A 172 26.44 -6.86 12.99
C LEU A 172 26.91 -6.21 11.68
N GLY A 173 28.21 -5.95 11.58
CA GLY A 173 28.82 -5.31 10.42
C GLY A 173 28.86 -3.81 10.58
N LYS A 174 27.74 -3.13 10.27
CA LYS A 174 27.65 -1.67 10.25
C LYS A 174 28.15 -0.99 11.52
N ALA A 175 27.71 -1.46 12.68
CA ALA A 175 28.09 -0.84 13.95
C ALA A 175 29.59 -0.99 14.26
N GLN A 176 30.21 -2.11 13.86
CA GLN A 176 31.64 -2.32 14.01
C GLN A 176 32.43 -1.46 13.01
N GLU A 177 31.93 -1.26 11.79
CA GLU A 177 32.52 -0.34 10.82
C GLU A 177 32.49 1.12 11.30
N ILE A 178 31.37 1.54 11.90
CA ILE A 178 31.27 2.86 12.55
C ILE A 178 32.29 2.94 13.69
N LEU A 179 32.38 1.90 14.53
CA LEU A 179 33.29 1.89 15.66
C LEU A 179 34.77 2.02 15.25
N CYS A 180 35.21 1.27 14.22
CA CYS A 180 36.54 1.41 13.63
C CYS A 180 36.76 2.78 12.99
N SER A 181 35.71 3.38 12.42
CA SER A 181 35.78 4.70 11.79
C SER A 181 35.92 5.86 12.79
N LEU A 182 35.49 5.67 14.04
CA LEU A 182 35.67 6.67 15.11
C LEU A 182 37.04 6.60 15.80
N ASP A 183 37.89 5.63 15.44
CA ASP A 183 39.23 5.52 16.01
C ASP A 183 40.09 6.74 15.67
N GLY A 184 40.87 7.23 16.64
CA GLY A 184 41.64 8.46 16.52
C GLY A 184 40.83 9.78 16.51
N ALA A 185 39.49 9.74 16.51
CA ALA A 185 38.66 10.95 16.43
C ALA A 185 38.52 11.73 17.76
N GLY A 186 39.06 11.19 18.87
CA GLY A 186 38.91 11.76 20.22
C GLY A 186 37.51 11.62 20.81
N LEU A 187 36.65 10.80 20.19
CA LEU A 187 35.28 10.52 20.65
C LEU A 187 35.27 9.26 21.52
N THR A 188 34.33 9.18 22.47
CA THR A 188 34.14 7.97 23.29
C THR A 188 32.84 7.26 22.88
N PRO A 189 32.91 6.15 22.13
CA PRO A 189 31.73 5.39 21.75
C PRO A 189 31.12 4.64 22.94
N MET A 190 29.79 4.56 22.94
CA MET A 190 28.98 3.82 23.89
C MET A 190 28.04 2.90 23.11
N LEU A 191 28.06 1.60 23.39
CA LEU A 191 27.41 0.58 22.58
C LEU A 191 26.13 0.07 23.22
N HIS A 192 25.05 0.00 22.42
CA HIS A 192 23.85 -0.75 22.77
C HIS A 192 24.18 -2.22 23.05
N GLY A 193 23.38 -2.89 23.89
CA GLY A 193 23.65 -4.26 24.34
C GLY A 193 23.91 -5.27 23.22
N SER A 194 23.11 -5.23 22.15
CA SER A 194 23.30 -6.11 20.98
C SER A 194 24.58 -5.78 20.20
N VAL A 195 24.92 -4.50 20.05
CA VAL A 195 26.16 -4.06 19.38
C VAL A 195 27.36 -4.50 20.19
N TYR A 196 27.33 -4.25 21.50
CA TYR A 196 28.37 -4.65 22.44
C TYR A 196 28.67 -6.15 22.38
N GLN A 197 27.62 -6.99 22.39
CA GLN A 197 27.77 -8.45 22.30
C GLN A 197 28.47 -8.89 21.02
N ILE A 198 28.10 -8.33 19.87
CA ILE A 198 28.73 -8.67 18.59
C ILE A 198 30.18 -8.16 18.53
N THR A 199 30.44 -6.93 19.00
CA THR A 199 31.80 -6.39 19.06
C THR A 199 32.73 -7.26 19.91
N ARG A 200 32.24 -7.83 21.02
CA ARG A 200 33.02 -8.79 21.84
C ARG A 200 33.37 -10.08 21.09
N ILE A 201 32.55 -10.50 20.12
CA ILE A 201 32.87 -11.68 19.29
C ILE A 201 34.02 -11.35 18.34
N TYR A 202 34.04 -10.16 17.74
CA TYR A 202 35.13 -9.73 16.86
C TYR A 202 36.47 -9.72 17.58
N GLU A 203 36.50 -9.24 18.84
CA GLU A 203 37.72 -9.23 19.67
C GLU A 203 38.26 -10.63 19.98
N GLN A 204 37.41 -11.66 20.03
CA GLN A 204 37.86 -13.06 20.22
C GLN A 204 38.76 -13.54 19.08
N PHE A 205 38.66 -12.91 17.91
CA PHE A 205 39.45 -13.21 16.72
C PHE A 205 40.52 -12.14 16.44
N GLY A 206 40.90 -11.34 17.44
CA GLY A 206 42.00 -10.38 17.35
C GLY A 206 41.65 -9.04 16.70
N GLN A 207 40.39 -8.79 16.33
CA GLN A 207 39.99 -7.47 15.85
C GLN A 207 40.11 -6.45 16.99
N SER A 208 40.81 -5.35 16.72
CA SER A 208 40.97 -4.25 17.68
C SER A 208 40.02 -3.10 17.34
N PHE A 209 39.50 -2.45 18.38
CA PHE A 209 38.63 -1.28 18.28
C PHE A 209 39.15 -0.17 19.19
N CYS A 210 38.73 1.07 18.94
CA CYS A 210 38.95 2.18 19.86
C CYS A 210 38.27 1.91 21.22
N LYS A 211 38.67 2.63 22.27
CA LYS A 211 38.08 2.45 23.60
C LYS A 211 36.57 2.75 23.57
N TYR A 212 35.75 1.74 23.86
CA TYR A 212 34.29 1.87 23.93
C TYR A 212 33.73 1.45 25.29
N LEU A 213 32.52 1.91 25.59
CA LEU A 213 31.78 1.58 26.80
C LEU A 213 30.49 0.84 26.46
N ARG A 214 29.96 0.04 27.41
CA ARG A 214 28.59 -0.46 27.31
C ARG A 214 27.61 0.65 27.69
N TYR A 215 26.46 0.70 27.03
CA TYR A 215 25.43 1.70 27.32
C TYR A 215 25.08 1.78 28.81
N ASN A 216 25.18 2.99 29.37
CA ASN A 216 24.79 3.33 30.73
C ASN A 216 23.96 4.62 30.70
N PRO A 217 22.66 4.58 31.06
CA PRO A 217 21.79 5.75 30.98
C PRO A 217 22.23 6.90 31.88
N LYS A 218 23.02 6.64 32.93
CA LYS A 218 23.49 7.67 33.87
C LYS A 218 24.74 8.43 33.39
N ASP A 219 25.38 7.97 32.31
CA ASP A 219 26.69 8.45 31.89
C ASP A 219 26.75 8.65 30.36
N VAL A 220 25.67 9.14 29.74
CA VAL A 220 25.59 9.33 28.29
C VAL A 220 26.21 10.66 27.80
N ALA A 221 26.39 11.64 28.68
CA ALA A 221 26.89 12.96 28.31
C ALA A 221 28.32 12.90 27.75
N GLY A 222 28.57 13.66 26.66
CA GLY A 222 29.87 13.74 25.99
C GLY A 222 30.30 12.47 25.24
N LYS A 223 29.38 11.51 25.01
CA LYS A 223 29.67 10.21 24.38
C LYS A 223 28.82 10.01 23.13
N VAL A 224 29.27 9.11 22.25
CA VAL A 224 28.56 8.76 21.01
C VAL A 224 27.84 7.43 21.19
N LEU A 225 26.51 7.42 21.14
CA LEU A 225 25.73 6.20 21.29
C LEU A 225 25.56 5.48 19.96
N ILE A 226 26.07 4.25 19.82
CA ILE A 226 25.87 3.40 18.64
C ILE A 226 24.82 2.34 18.98
N CYS A 227 23.73 2.30 18.21
CA CYS A 227 22.61 1.38 18.46
C CYS A 227 21.96 0.88 17.16
N PRO A 228 21.23 -0.25 17.19
CA PRO A 228 20.53 -0.74 16.00
C PRO A 228 19.38 0.19 15.60
N PRO A 229 18.98 0.23 14.31
CA PRO A 229 17.86 1.06 13.86
C PRO A 229 16.55 0.80 14.61
N SER A 230 16.32 -0.43 15.08
CA SER A 230 15.15 -0.79 15.90
C SER A 230 15.09 -0.04 17.24
N ALA A 231 16.18 0.59 17.68
CA ALA A 231 16.22 1.38 18.90
C ALA A 231 15.73 2.83 18.74
N ASN A 232 15.51 3.33 17.50
CA ASN A 232 15.23 4.75 17.21
C ASN A 232 14.08 5.34 18.06
N HIS A 233 13.03 4.54 18.30
CA HIS A 233 11.85 4.93 19.09
C HIS A 233 11.73 4.14 20.40
N SER A 234 12.84 3.64 20.92
CA SER A 234 12.84 2.92 22.19
C SER A 234 12.82 3.88 23.38
N GLN A 235 12.22 3.46 24.49
CA GLN A 235 12.27 4.19 25.76
C GLN A 235 13.70 4.53 26.21
N MET A 236 14.69 3.72 25.79
CA MET A 236 16.11 3.98 26.05
C MET A 236 16.56 5.32 25.44
N LEU A 237 16.21 5.58 24.18
CA LEU A 237 16.58 6.83 23.51
C LEU A 237 15.66 7.98 23.94
N GLU A 238 14.39 7.73 24.23
CA GLU A 238 13.45 8.77 24.70
C GLU A 238 13.89 9.39 26.03
N LYS A 239 14.51 8.61 26.92
CA LYS A 239 15.08 9.10 28.20
C LYS A 239 16.31 10.01 28.02
N ILE A 240 16.93 10.01 26.85
CA ILE A 240 18.01 10.93 26.52
C ILE A 240 17.37 12.24 26.06
N GLY A 241 17.43 13.26 26.93
CA GLY A 241 16.78 14.55 26.72
C GLY A 241 17.23 15.24 25.44
N ARG A 242 18.46 15.74 25.39
CA ARG A 242 19.05 16.34 24.19
C ARG A 242 19.83 15.28 23.40
N LYS A 243 19.23 14.79 22.31
CA LYS A 243 19.87 13.85 21.38
C LYS A 243 19.71 14.33 19.94
N ARG A 244 20.70 14.02 19.10
CA ARG A 244 20.58 14.09 17.63
C ARG A 244 20.86 12.70 17.10
N VAL A 245 19.95 12.19 16.27
CA VAL A 245 19.99 10.83 15.74
C VAL A 245 20.40 10.86 14.27
N ALA A 246 21.34 10.00 13.88
CA ALA A 246 21.74 9.82 12.49
C ALA A 246 21.57 8.37 12.05
N MET A 247 21.06 8.15 10.83
CA MET A 247 20.99 6.82 10.21
C MET A 247 22.19 6.56 9.30
N ILE A 248 22.87 5.43 9.51
CA ILE A 248 24.04 5.03 8.73
C ILE A 248 23.66 3.84 7.83
N SER A 249 23.49 4.08 6.54
CA SER A 249 22.96 3.07 5.59
C SER A 249 23.33 3.40 4.16
N GLY A 250 23.58 2.40 3.31
CA GLY A 250 23.75 2.62 1.86
C GLY A 250 22.52 3.30 1.22
N TRP A 251 21.32 3.06 1.75
CA TRP A 251 20.09 3.71 1.28
C TRP A 251 20.03 5.22 1.60
N ALA A 252 20.99 5.77 2.35
CA ALA A 252 21.06 7.21 2.63
C ALA A 252 21.54 8.06 1.43
N VAL A 253 21.88 7.44 0.30
CA VAL A 253 22.04 8.16 -0.98
C VAL A 253 20.73 8.80 -1.43
N ASP A 254 19.58 8.24 -1.04
CA ASP A 254 18.28 8.84 -1.35
C ASP A 254 18.08 10.15 -0.56
N PRO A 255 17.75 11.28 -1.20
CA PRO A 255 17.54 12.57 -0.51
C PRO A 255 16.46 12.52 0.58
N ASN A 256 15.50 11.61 0.47
CA ASN A 256 14.41 11.44 1.43
C ASN A 256 14.78 10.56 2.64
N ALA A 257 16.03 10.10 2.77
CA ALA A 257 16.43 9.14 3.81
C ALA A 257 16.19 9.67 5.24
N ILE A 258 16.43 10.96 5.48
CA ILE A 258 16.21 11.60 6.78
C ILE A 258 14.74 11.45 7.22
N TYR A 259 13.80 11.72 6.31
CA TYR A 259 12.36 11.58 6.57
C TYR A 259 11.93 10.12 6.67
N ARG A 260 12.43 9.26 5.77
CA ARG A 260 12.10 7.82 5.75
C ARG A 260 12.48 7.15 7.07
N TYR A 261 13.63 7.51 7.62
CA TYR A 261 14.14 6.94 8.86
C TYR A 261 13.74 7.72 10.11
N GLN A 262 13.13 8.91 9.96
CA GLN A 262 12.74 9.78 11.07
C GLN A 262 13.93 10.11 11.99
N VAL A 263 15.01 10.60 11.38
CA VAL A 263 16.28 10.94 12.03
C VAL A 263 16.64 12.39 11.75
N ASN A 264 17.66 12.94 12.43
CA ASN A 264 18.16 14.29 12.19
C ASN A 264 19.18 14.36 11.04
N ALA A 265 19.88 13.27 10.76
CA ALA A 265 20.85 13.17 9.67
C ALA A 265 20.87 11.75 9.07
N ALA A 266 21.33 11.60 7.83
CA ALA A 266 21.51 10.29 7.21
C ALA A 266 22.81 10.28 6.40
N PHE A 267 23.61 9.23 6.56
CA PHE A 267 24.95 9.14 5.96
C PHE A 267 25.10 7.83 5.16
N ALA A 268 25.56 7.97 3.91
CA ALA A 268 25.63 6.91 2.90
C ALA A 268 26.86 5.99 3.05
N LEU A 269 27.11 5.50 4.27
CA LEU A 269 28.16 4.50 4.50
C LEU A 269 27.57 3.09 4.32
N SER A 270 27.96 2.41 3.25
CA SER A 270 27.45 1.08 2.87
C SER A 270 28.46 -0.04 3.15
N ASP A 271 27.92 -1.21 3.45
CA ASP A 271 28.55 -2.52 3.62
C ASP A 271 28.29 -3.43 2.41
N HIS A 272 27.66 -2.91 1.35
CA HIS A 272 27.50 -3.61 0.07
C HIS A 272 28.24 -2.87 -1.05
N ALA A 273 28.50 -3.60 -2.13
CA ALA A 273 28.92 -3.07 -3.42
C ALA A 273 27.88 -2.06 -3.96
N ASP A 274 28.36 -0.93 -4.47
CA ASP A 274 27.56 -0.02 -5.26
C ASP A 274 27.50 -0.44 -6.74
N TYR A 275 26.78 0.30 -7.58
CA TYR A 275 26.65 -0.06 -8.99
C TYR A 275 28.00 -0.18 -9.73
N ASN A 276 28.97 0.67 -9.42
CA ASN A 276 30.28 0.65 -10.05
C ASN A 276 31.13 -0.52 -9.53
N ASP A 277 31.05 -0.80 -8.23
CA ASP A 277 31.68 -1.97 -7.61
C ASP A 277 31.15 -3.27 -8.24
N LEU A 278 29.84 -3.37 -8.48
CA LEU A 278 29.22 -4.55 -9.12
C LEU A 278 29.76 -4.77 -10.53
N LEU A 279 29.82 -3.72 -11.37
CA LEU A 279 30.39 -3.81 -12.72
C LEU A 279 31.86 -4.21 -12.66
N ARG A 280 32.63 -3.58 -11.77
CA ARG A 280 34.04 -3.87 -11.59
C ARG A 280 34.26 -5.31 -11.14
N TYR A 281 33.40 -5.84 -10.28
CA TYR A 281 33.51 -7.23 -9.82
C TYR A 281 33.30 -8.22 -10.97
N VAL A 282 32.35 -7.97 -11.86
CA VAL A 282 32.15 -8.78 -13.07
C VAL A 282 33.40 -8.76 -13.95
N GLU A 283 34.04 -7.60 -14.15
CA GLU A 283 35.30 -7.50 -14.91
C GLU A 283 36.45 -8.29 -14.26
N LEU A 284 36.58 -8.21 -12.93
CA LEU A 284 37.64 -8.87 -12.17
C LEU A 284 37.51 -10.39 -12.20
N VAL A 285 36.28 -10.91 -12.14
CA VAL A 285 35.99 -12.35 -12.25
C VAL A 285 36.09 -12.82 -13.71
N GLY A 286 35.73 -11.99 -14.68
CA GLY A 286 35.72 -12.33 -16.10
C GLY A 286 34.90 -13.58 -16.45
N PRO A 287 33.62 -13.69 -16.03
CA PRO A 287 32.82 -14.88 -16.23
C PRO A 287 32.28 -15.01 -17.66
N ARG A 288 31.99 -16.26 -18.07
CA ARG A 288 31.29 -16.52 -19.33
C ARG A 288 29.82 -16.15 -19.24
N ARG A 289 29.22 -16.36 -18.06
CA ARG A 289 27.84 -15.98 -17.74
C ARG A 289 27.69 -15.48 -16.30
N VAL A 290 26.73 -14.59 -16.09
CA VAL A 290 26.41 -13.98 -14.79
C VAL A 290 24.95 -14.28 -14.42
N PHE A 291 24.75 -14.69 -13.19
CA PHE A 291 23.45 -14.76 -12.54
C PHE A 291 23.36 -13.69 -11.47
N THR A 292 22.33 -12.86 -11.53
CA THR A 292 22.09 -11.80 -10.55
C THR A 292 20.96 -12.20 -9.61
N LEU A 293 21.10 -11.85 -8.33
CA LEU A 293 20.10 -12.08 -7.28
C LEU A 293 19.99 -10.86 -6.35
N HIS A 294 18.87 -10.78 -5.64
CA HIS A 294 18.49 -9.72 -4.70
C HIS A 294 18.52 -8.29 -5.29
N GLY A 295 17.89 -7.33 -4.58
CA GLY A 295 17.81 -5.93 -5.00
C GLY A 295 17.26 -5.70 -6.41
N PHE A 296 18.12 -5.23 -7.30
CA PHE A 296 17.79 -4.82 -8.67
C PHE A 296 18.32 -5.80 -9.73
N ALA A 297 18.33 -7.10 -9.40
CA ALA A 297 18.85 -8.19 -10.22
C ALA A 297 18.47 -8.13 -11.70
N ALA A 298 17.19 -7.98 -12.03
CA ALA A 298 16.72 -7.94 -13.42
C ALA A 298 17.27 -6.74 -14.20
N SER A 299 17.31 -5.56 -13.57
CA SER A 299 17.85 -4.35 -14.18
C SER A 299 19.35 -4.48 -14.40
N PHE A 300 20.11 -4.93 -13.40
CA PHE A 300 21.55 -5.09 -13.53
C PHE A 300 21.92 -6.16 -14.58
N ALA A 301 21.19 -7.29 -14.62
CA ALA A 301 21.39 -8.30 -15.65
C ALA A 301 21.12 -7.76 -17.06
N ARG A 302 20.11 -6.91 -17.24
CA ARG A 302 19.87 -6.24 -18.52
C ARG A 302 21.04 -5.32 -18.89
N ASP A 303 21.52 -4.50 -17.96
CA ASP A 303 22.62 -3.57 -18.20
C ASP A 303 23.92 -4.33 -18.56
N LEU A 304 24.15 -5.52 -18.00
CA LEU A 304 25.24 -6.42 -18.39
C LEU A 304 25.06 -6.99 -19.81
N ARG A 305 23.83 -7.41 -20.19
CA ARG A 305 23.54 -7.88 -21.55
C ARG A 305 23.75 -6.80 -22.61
N GLU A 306 23.38 -5.56 -22.31
CA GLU A 306 23.65 -4.40 -23.18
C GLU A 306 25.16 -4.15 -23.38
N ARG A 307 25.99 -4.62 -22.45
CA ARG A 307 27.46 -4.58 -22.52
C ARG A 307 28.07 -5.84 -23.15
N GLY A 308 27.25 -6.74 -23.69
CA GLY A 308 27.70 -7.97 -24.35
C GLY A 308 28.06 -9.11 -23.40
N ILE A 309 27.69 -9.02 -22.12
CA ILE A 309 27.92 -10.07 -21.13
C ILE A 309 26.66 -10.93 -21.00
N GLU A 310 26.79 -12.26 -21.12
CA GLU A 310 25.67 -13.17 -20.92
C GLU A 310 25.22 -13.10 -19.45
N ALA A 311 24.06 -12.50 -19.19
CA ALA A 311 23.62 -12.23 -17.82
C ALA A 311 22.11 -12.39 -17.64
N TRP A 312 21.71 -12.96 -16.50
CA TRP A 312 20.31 -13.28 -16.23
C TRP A 312 19.99 -13.13 -14.74
N ALA A 313 18.80 -12.62 -14.43
CA ALA A 313 18.32 -12.60 -13.06
C ALA A 313 17.74 -13.95 -12.68
N LEU A 314 18.19 -14.48 -11.53
CA LEU A 314 17.59 -15.65 -10.91
C LEU A 314 16.27 -15.23 -10.23
N SER A 315 15.18 -15.39 -10.97
CA SER A 315 13.81 -15.30 -10.49
C SER A 315 13.04 -16.54 -10.98
N GLU A 316 11.95 -16.90 -10.30
CA GLU A 316 11.08 -17.99 -10.77
C GLU A 316 10.48 -17.73 -12.17
N GLU A 317 10.43 -16.47 -12.63
CA GLU A 317 9.92 -16.09 -13.95
C GLU A 317 10.91 -16.38 -15.10
N ASN A 318 12.22 -16.21 -14.89
CA ASN A 318 13.22 -16.43 -15.94
C ASN A 318 13.67 -17.90 -16.05
N GLN A 319 13.34 -18.72 -15.04
CA GLN A 319 13.72 -20.13 -14.97
C GLN A 319 13.08 -20.98 -16.09
N MET A 320 11.95 -20.52 -16.65
CA MET A 320 11.32 -21.13 -17.83
C MET A 320 12.00 -20.75 -19.16
N GLU A 321 12.51 -19.51 -19.32
CA GLU A 321 13.33 -19.13 -20.48
C GLU A 321 14.65 -19.91 -20.53
N PHE A 322 15.23 -20.22 -19.36
CA PHE A 322 16.44 -21.05 -19.22
C PHE A 322 16.27 -22.50 -19.69
N MET A 323 15.09 -23.09 -19.48
CA MET A 323 14.81 -24.45 -19.96
C MET A 323 14.52 -24.49 -21.48
N LEU A 324 14.02 -23.39 -22.05
CA LEU A 324 13.70 -23.28 -23.48
C LEU A 324 14.95 -23.07 -24.35
N ALA A 325 16.01 -22.44 -23.82
CA ALA A 325 17.26 -22.21 -24.56
C ALA A 325 18.16 -23.45 -24.67
N GLN A 326 17.82 -24.58 -24.02
CA GLN A 326 18.67 -25.78 -23.94
C GLN A 326 18.12 -27.03 -24.67
N LEU A 327 17.03 -26.94 -25.44
CA LEU A 327 16.47 -28.09 -26.15
C LEU A 327 16.80 -28.09 -27.65
N PRO A 328 17.52 -29.10 -28.18
CA PRO A 328 17.38 -29.48 -29.58
C PRO A 328 15.98 -30.08 -29.79
N ALA A 329 15.29 -29.66 -30.85
CA ALA A 329 13.95 -30.13 -31.18
C ALA A 329 13.90 -31.66 -31.36
N GLY A 330 12.99 -32.32 -30.63
CA GLY A 330 12.68 -33.75 -30.76
C GLY A 330 11.35 -34.10 -30.07
N PRO A 331 10.59 -35.10 -30.57
CA PRO A 331 9.14 -35.04 -30.60
C PRO A 331 8.43 -35.54 -29.33
N SER A 332 7.23 -35.00 -29.17
CA SER A 332 6.23 -35.25 -28.13
C SER A 332 5.74 -36.69 -28.03
N VAL A 333 5.70 -37.24 -26.81
CA VAL A 333 4.87 -38.38 -26.35
C VAL A 333 4.74 -38.18 -24.83
N GLY A 334 3.63 -38.35 -24.11
CA GLY A 334 2.31 -38.94 -24.30
C GLY A 334 1.82 -39.27 -22.87
N ALA A 335 0.57 -38.95 -22.55
CA ALA A 335 0.01 -39.12 -21.21
C ALA A 335 -0.20 -40.60 -20.83
N SER A 336 0.20 -40.98 -19.62
CA SER A 336 -0.36 -42.07 -18.79
C SER A 336 0.35 -41.97 -17.43
N GLY A 337 -0.17 -42.33 -16.26
CA GLY A 337 -1.38 -43.01 -15.81
C GLY A 337 -1.20 -43.16 -14.30
N SER A 338 -2.31 -43.22 -13.56
CA SER A 338 -2.36 -43.29 -12.10
C SER A 338 -1.62 -44.47 -11.50
N GLU A 339 -1.09 -44.33 -10.28
CA GLU A 339 -1.11 -45.41 -9.30
C GLU A 339 -1.18 -44.87 -7.86
N LEU A 340 -2.28 -45.23 -7.19
CA LEU A 340 -2.50 -45.05 -5.75
C LEU A 340 -1.61 -46.01 -4.97
N ARG A 341 -0.92 -45.52 -3.94
CA ARG A 341 -0.47 -46.34 -2.81
C ARG A 341 -1.02 -45.76 -1.51
N THR A 342 -1.91 -46.54 -0.91
CA THR A 342 -2.52 -46.34 0.40
C THR A 342 -1.59 -46.78 1.53
N GLY A 343 -1.57 -46.01 2.63
CA GLY A 343 -1.42 -46.61 3.97
C GLY A 343 -0.28 -46.09 4.86
N ALA A 344 -0.41 -44.88 5.41
CA ALA A 344 0.06 -44.54 6.75
C ALA A 344 -0.81 -43.38 7.30
N SER A 345 -1.47 -43.59 8.44
CA SER A 345 -2.45 -42.65 8.99
C SER A 345 -1.78 -41.40 9.59
N CYS A 346 -1.87 -40.29 8.87
CA CYS A 346 -1.72 -38.95 9.46
C CYS A 346 -3.06 -38.53 10.10
N PRO A 347 -3.07 -37.80 11.24
CA PRO A 347 -4.29 -37.15 11.70
C PRO A 347 -4.74 -36.17 10.61
N ALA A 348 -6.02 -36.21 10.26
CA ALA A 348 -6.61 -35.39 9.20
C ALA A 348 -6.18 -33.92 9.35
N THR A 349 -5.43 -33.41 8.37
CA THR A 349 -4.92 -32.04 8.34
C THR A 349 -6.09 -31.06 8.27
N SER A 350 -6.20 -30.15 9.24
CA SER A 350 -7.23 -29.09 9.24
C SER A 350 -7.10 -28.18 8.01
N GLU A 351 -8.16 -28.07 7.21
CA GLU A 351 -8.16 -27.25 5.98
C GLU A 351 -8.03 -25.75 6.29
N PHE A 352 -8.72 -25.28 7.33
CA PHE A 352 -8.68 -23.87 7.74
C PHE A 352 -7.30 -23.48 8.30
N LEU A 353 -6.59 -24.41 8.94
CA LEU A 353 -5.19 -24.21 9.32
C LEU A 353 -4.31 -24.05 8.07
N GLY A 354 -4.56 -24.79 7.00
CA GLY A 354 -3.92 -24.60 5.69
C GLY A 354 -4.11 -23.18 5.15
N PHE A 355 -5.35 -22.69 5.15
CA PHE A 355 -5.67 -21.30 4.79
C PHE A 355 -4.91 -20.28 5.66
N ALA A 356 -4.91 -20.47 6.98
CA ALA A 356 -4.25 -19.57 7.92
C ALA A 356 -2.72 -19.54 7.72
N ASN A 357 -2.11 -20.69 7.45
CA ASN A 357 -0.67 -20.80 7.19
C ASN A 357 -0.27 -20.10 5.88
N VAL A 358 -1.08 -20.23 4.81
CA VAL A 358 -0.85 -19.49 3.56
C VAL A 358 -0.95 -17.98 3.80
N GLY A 359 -1.93 -17.54 4.60
CA GLY A 359 -2.04 -16.14 5.02
C GLY A 359 -0.78 -15.63 5.73
N GLU A 360 -0.17 -16.43 6.61
CA GLU A 360 1.07 -16.04 7.29
C GLU A 360 2.28 -16.04 6.36
N ALA A 361 2.39 -16.99 5.44
CA ALA A 361 3.43 -16.99 4.42
C ALA A 361 3.36 -15.72 3.56
N ILE A 362 2.14 -15.30 3.19
CA ILE A 362 1.88 -14.05 2.47
C ILE A 362 2.21 -12.81 3.32
N ALA A 363 1.93 -12.86 4.63
CA ALA A 363 2.26 -11.78 5.56
C ALA A 363 3.78 -11.61 5.75
N ALA A 364 4.53 -12.72 5.71
CA ALA A 364 5.96 -12.76 5.95
C ALA A 364 6.80 -12.14 4.82
N THR A 365 6.27 -12.05 3.60
CA THR A 365 6.98 -11.43 2.47
C THR A 365 6.56 -9.96 2.25
N PRO A 366 7.50 -9.03 1.99
CA PRO A 366 7.16 -7.68 1.54
C PRO A 366 6.92 -7.60 0.03
N ALA A 367 7.32 -8.62 -0.75
CA ALA A 367 7.32 -8.58 -2.21
C ALA A 367 5.92 -8.84 -2.79
N LYS A 368 5.39 -7.87 -3.55
CA LYS A 368 4.06 -7.96 -4.18
C LYS A 368 3.89 -9.23 -5.03
N LEU A 369 4.86 -9.52 -5.90
CA LEU A 369 4.79 -10.67 -6.82
C LEU A 369 4.79 -12.01 -6.09
N GLU A 370 5.52 -12.11 -4.98
CA GLU A 370 5.55 -13.33 -4.17
C GLU A 370 4.22 -13.57 -3.45
N LYS A 371 3.57 -12.52 -2.95
CA LYS A 371 2.21 -12.63 -2.38
C LYS A 371 1.21 -13.16 -3.39
N ILE A 372 1.27 -12.65 -4.62
CA ILE A 372 0.42 -13.07 -5.72
C ILE A 372 0.68 -14.53 -6.06
N ARG A 373 1.96 -14.94 -6.11
CA ARG A 373 2.34 -16.32 -6.38
C ARG A 373 1.84 -17.28 -5.31
N LEU A 374 2.13 -17.02 -4.04
CA LEU A 374 1.71 -17.86 -2.90
C LEU A 374 0.18 -18.04 -2.89
N LEU A 375 -0.56 -16.96 -3.12
CA LEU A 375 -2.01 -17.04 -3.21
C LEU A 375 -2.44 -17.83 -4.45
N ALA A 376 -1.87 -17.56 -5.63
CA ALA A 376 -2.22 -18.25 -6.87
C ALA A 376 -1.99 -19.76 -6.79
N ASP A 377 -0.85 -20.18 -6.23
CA ASP A 377 -0.51 -21.59 -6.02
C ASP A 377 -1.53 -22.26 -5.09
N TYR A 378 -1.90 -21.60 -4.00
CA TYR A 378 -2.93 -22.10 -3.09
C TYR A 378 -4.31 -22.21 -3.76
N LEU A 379 -4.72 -21.20 -4.53
CA LEU A 379 -6.02 -21.21 -5.23
C LEU A 379 -6.14 -22.38 -6.21
N ARG A 380 -5.05 -22.81 -6.87
CA ARG A 380 -5.06 -23.98 -7.79
C ARG A 380 -5.34 -25.30 -7.07
N CYS A 381 -5.01 -25.40 -5.78
CA CYS A 381 -5.19 -26.61 -4.98
C CYS A 381 -6.59 -26.72 -4.36
N LEU A 382 -7.42 -25.67 -4.45
CA LEU A 382 -8.74 -25.66 -3.82
C LEU A 382 -9.80 -26.35 -4.66
N THR A 383 -10.69 -27.07 -4.00
CA THR A 383 -11.90 -27.60 -4.65
C THR A 383 -12.86 -26.48 -5.05
N SER A 384 -13.78 -26.78 -5.97
CA SER A 384 -14.81 -25.81 -6.40
C SER A 384 -15.72 -25.32 -5.27
N GLU A 385 -15.84 -26.06 -4.17
CA GLU A 385 -16.59 -25.65 -2.97
C GLU A 385 -15.77 -24.72 -2.07
N GLN A 386 -14.47 -25.00 -1.91
CA GLN A 386 -13.58 -24.21 -1.06
C GLN A 386 -13.17 -22.88 -1.71
N LEU A 387 -12.95 -22.89 -3.03
CA LEU A 387 -12.39 -21.77 -3.79
C LEU A 387 -13.16 -20.45 -3.57
N PRO A 388 -14.51 -20.40 -3.66
CA PRO A 388 -15.26 -19.17 -3.41
C PRO A 388 -15.14 -18.67 -1.97
N ILE A 389 -15.10 -19.58 -0.99
CA ILE A 389 -15.04 -19.23 0.44
C ILE A 389 -13.67 -18.63 0.76
N VAL A 390 -12.61 -19.35 0.42
CA VAL A 390 -11.22 -18.95 0.70
C VAL A 390 -10.85 -17.64 0.00
N THR A 391 -11.26 -17.49 -1.27
CA THR A 391 -10.97 -16.26 -2.02
C THR A 391 -11.61 -15.04 -1.37
N ARG A 392 -12.85 -15.16 -0.87
CA ARG A 392 -13.52 -14.10 -0.09
C ARG A 392 -12.73 -13.80 1.19
N TYR A 393 -12.29 -14.82 1.93
CA TYR A 393 -11.57 -14.62 3.17
C TYR A 393 -10.25 -13.89 2.98
N PHE A 394 -9.52 -14.10 1.87
CA PHE A 394 -8.29 -13.34 1.56
C PHE A 394 -8.52 -11.84 1.30
N THR A 395 -9.78 -11.40 1.13
CA THR A 395 -10.14 -9.97 1.15
C THR A 395 -10.45 -9.44 2.56
N GLY A 396 -10.38 -10.30 3.58
CA GLY A 396 -10.73 -10.00 4.97
C GLY A 396 -12.22 -10.04 5.26
N LYS A 397 -13.06 -10.55 4.35
CA LYS A 397 -14.53 -10.52 4.48
C LYS A 397 -15.11 -11.92 4.57
N ALA A 398 -16.13 -12.08 5.42
CA ALA A 398 -16.90 -13.32 5.52
C ALA A 398 -17.96 -13.46 4.41
N PHE A 399 -18.49 -12.34 3.91
CA PHE A 399 -19.52 -12.30 2.87
C PHE A 399 -19.01 -11.54 1.63
N ALA A 400 -19.64 -11.79 0.48
CA ALA A 400 -19.33 -11.10 -0.77
C ALA A 400 -19.64 -9.59 -0.66
N GLN A 401 -19.04 -8.77 -1.53
CA GLN A 401 -19.32 -7.32 -1.53
C GLN A 401 -20.78 -7.02 -1.89
N SER A 402 -21.37 -7.81 -2.77
CA SER A 402 -22.78 -7.72 -3.17
C SER A 402 -23.74 -8.23 -2.08
N ASP A 403 -23.22 -8.87 -1.03
CA ASP A 403 -24.03 -9.40 0.05
C ASP A 403 -24.21 -8.35 1.17
N PRO A 404 -25.46 -7.91 1.47
CA PRO A 404 -25.70 -6.90 2.49
C PRO A 404 -25.53 -7.42 3.92
N ARG A 405 -25.36 -8.73 4.11
CA ARG A 405 -25.23 -9.35 5.44
C ARG A 405 -23.97 -8.85 6.13
N THR A 406 -24.12 -8.52 7.41
CA THR A 406 -23.01 -8.18 8.29
C THR A 406 -23.04 -9.07 9.52
N LEU A 407 -21.87 -9.38 10.07
CA LEU A 407 -21.77 -10.21 11.26
C LEU A 407 -22.25 -9.46 12.52
N GLN A 408 -22.20 -8.12 12.53
CA GLN A 408 -22.57 -7.27 13.67
C GLN A 408 -21.96 -7.76 14.99
N ILE A 409 -20.64 -7.96 15.00
CA ILE A 409 -19.88 -8.42 16.17
C ILE A 409 -18.90 -7.31 16.54
N GLY A 410 -19.06 -6.76 17.73
CA GLY A 410 -18.10 -5.81 18.31
C GLY A 410 -17.03 -6.51 19.15
N TRP A 411 -15.96 -5.77 19.46
CA TRP A 411 -14.81 -6.26 20.23
C TRP A 411 -15.18 -6.95 21.55
N ALA A 412 -16.16 -6.41 22.28
CA ALA A 412 -16.61 -6.97 23.56
C ALA A 412 -17.14 -8.42 23.44
N VAL A 413 -17.76 -8.77 22.31
CA VAL A 413 -18.29 -10.12 22.07
C VAL A 413 -17.16 -11.10 21.79
N ILE A 414 -16.17 -10.69 20.98
CA ILE A 414 -14.99 -11.50 20.65
C ILE A 414 -14.16 -11.77 21.91
N PHE A 415 -13.90 -10.73 22.71
CA PHE A 415 -13.08 -10.84 23.92
C PHE A 415 -13.73 -11.75 24.97
N ARG A 416 -15.03 -11.58 25.23
CA ARG A 416 -15.77 -12.48 26.14
C ARG A 416 -15.71 -13.93 25.66
N ALA A 417 -15.83 -14.18 24.36
CA ALA A 417 -15.75 -15.52 23.81
C ALA A 417 -14.35 -16.14 23.97
N LEU A 418 -13.28 -15.39 23.70
CA LEU A 418 -11.90 -15.84 23.88
C LEU A 418 -11.59 -16.15 25.36
N GLN A 419 -11.98 -15.26 26.28
CA GLN A 419 -11.80 -15.46 27.71
C GLN A 419 -12.56 -16.70 28.21
N ALA A 420 -13.82 -16.85 27.79
CA ALA A 420 -14.64 -18.00 28.17
C ALA A 420 -14.12 -19.32 27.57
N ALA A 421 -13.54 -19.30 26.37
CA ALA A 421 -12.97 -20.48 25.72
C ALA A 421 -11.67 -20.95 26.38
N THR A 422 -10.86 -20.01 26.86
CA THR A 422 -9.50 -20.28 27.40
C THR A 422 -9.46 -20.31 28.93
N LYS A 423 -10.55 -19.91 29.60
CA LYS A 423 -10.68 -19.82 31.07
C LYS A 423 -9.63 -18.94 31.74
N ILE A 424 -9.08 -17.96 31.02
CA ILE A 424 -8.09 -17.01 31.55
C ILE A 424 -8.76 -15.88 32.33
N SER A 425 -8.02 -15.33 33.29
CA SER A 425 -8.49 -14.18 34.07
C SER A 425 -8.54 -12.88 33.26
N ASP A 426 -9.37 -11.92 33.69
CA ASP A 426 -9.39 -10.57 33.09
C ASP A 426 -8.00 -9.93 33.08
N ALA A 427 -7.23 -10.08 34.15
CA ALA A 427 -5.89 -9.51 34.26
C ALA A 427 -4.89 -10.13 33.26
N GLU A 428 -4.98 -11.43 33.01
CA GLU A 428 -4.16 -12.10 31.98
C GLU A 428 -4.56 -11.69 30.57
N PHE A 429 -5.86 -11.61 30.30
CA PHE A 429 -6.36 -11.16 29.01
C PHE A 429 -5.93 -9.74 28.69
N HIS A 430 -6.06 -8.80 29.65
CA HIS A 430 -5.64 -7.41 29.47
C HIS A 430 -4.12 -7.29 29.24
N ARG A 431 -3.30 -8.12 29.89
CA ARG A 431 -1.86 -8.18 29.62
C ARG A 431 -1.59 -8.58 28.18
N ALA A 432 -2.17 -9.69 27.71
CA ALA A 432 -2.02 -10.14 26.31
C ALA A 432 -2.54 -9.10 25.29
N ALA A 433 -3.66 -8.43 25.59
CA ALA A 433 -4.21 -7.38 24.75
C ALA A 433 -3.30 -6.14 24.67
N SER A 434 -2.67 -5.76 25.78
CA SER A 434 -1.79 -4.59 25.88
C SER A 434 -0.45 -4.77 25.16
N THR A 435 0.04 -6.01 25.00
CA THR A 435 1.33 -6.30 24.37
C THR A 435 1.35 -6.00 22.87
N HIS A 436 0.24 -6.22 22.17
CA HIS A 436 0.23 -6.20 20.70
C HIS A 436 -0.63 -5.09 20.08
N GLY A 437 -1.62 -4.54 20.81
CA GLY A 437 -2.58 -3.59 20.23
C GLY A 437 -3.34 -4.14 19.02
N ASP A 438 -3.38 -5.48 18.87
CA ASP A 438 -3.93 -6.20 17.73
C ASP A 438 -4.69 -7.41 18.24
N ALA A 439 -6.01 -7.41 18.01
CA ALA A 439 -6.89 -8.43 18.57
C ALA A 439 -6.68 -9.83 17.98
N ALA A 440 -6.18 -9.93 16.75
CA ALA A 440 -5.88 -11.23 16.14
C ALA A 440 -4.61 -11.84 16.76
N LYS A 441 -3.59 -11.02 17.05
CA LYS A 441 -2.42 -11.45 17.83
C LYS A 441 -2.80 -11.82 19.25
N THR A 442 -3.64 -11.01 19.91
CA THR A 442 -4.19 -11.36 21.23
C THR A 442 -4.91 -12.71 21.20
N ALA A 443 -5.71 -12.97 20.15
CA ALA A 443 -6.37 -14.26 19.98
C ALA A 443 -5.37 -15.42 19.82
N PHE A 444 -4.26 -15.22 19.10
CA PHE A 444 -3.19 -16.22 19.01
C PHE A 444 -2.63 -16.54 20.42
N ASP A 445 -2.19 -15.52 21.16
CA ASP A 445 -1.51 -15.71 22.44
C ASP A 445 -2.41 -16.30 23.53
N VAL A 446 -3.69 -15.92 23.55
CA VAL A 446 -4.63 -16.42 24.56
C VAL A 446 -5.06 -17.86 24.26
N LEU A 447 -5.16 -18.25 22.98
CA LEU A 447 -5.53 -19.61 22.60
C LEU A 447 -4.36 -20.59 22.67
N ASP A 448 -3.11 -20.10 22.51
CA ASP A 448 -1.92 -20.96 22.51
C ASP A 448 -1.78 -21.77 23.80
N GLY A 449 -1.64 -23.09 23.62
CA GLY A 449 -1.59 -24.07 24.72
C GLY A 449 -2.85 -24.18 25.60
N ARG A 450 -3.97 -23.53 25.26
CA ARG A 450 -5.17 -23.45 26.12
C ARG A 450 -6.46 -24.00 25.51
N THR A 451 -6.40 -24.51 24.28
CA THR A 451 -7.53 -25.10 23.57
C THR A 451 -7.30 -26.58 23.27
N THR A 452 -8.31 -27.27 22.76
CA THR A 452 -8.19 -28.65 22.26
C THR A 452 -8.49 -28.66 20.77
N PRO A 453 -7.49 -28.40 19.90
CA PRO A 453 -7.70 -28.26 18.47
C PRO A 453 -8.35 -29.50 17.84
N GLN A 454 -9.40 -29.29 17.06
CA GLN A 454 -10.06 -30.30 16.23
C GLN A 454 -9.98 -29.86 14.76
N PRO A 455 -9.98 -30.78 13.78
CA PRO A 455 -10.01 -30.40 12.37
C PRO A 455 -11.15 -29.42 12.09
N PHE A 456 -10.84 -28.34 11.36
CA PHE A 456 -11.79 -27.29 11.01
C PHE A 456 -11.74 -27.11 9.50
N THR A 457 -12.83 -27.52 8.83
CA THR A 457 -12.93 -27.42 7.38
C THR A 457 -13.24 -25.99 6.95
N ILE A 458 -12.95 -25.67 5.68
CA ILE A 458 -13.36 -24.38 5.11
C ILE A 458 -14.89 -24.26 5.14
N ARG A 459 -15.62 -25.36 4.90
CA ARG A 459 -17.09 -25.35 4.91
C ARG A 459 -17.66 -25.01 6.28
N GLU A 460 -17.16 -25.64 7.34
CA GLU A 460 -17.59 -25.33 8.71
C GLU A 460 -17.30 -23.89 9.12
N SER A 461 -16.26 -23.26 8.54
CA SER A 461 -15.96 -21.86 8.79
C SER A 461 -16.97 -20.91 8.15
N ASP A 462 -17.46 -21.25 6.95
CA ASP A 462 -18.56 -20.53 6.29
C ASP A 462 -19.85 -20.67 7.10
N ASP A 463 -20.18 -21.90 7.53
CA ASP A 463 -21.35 -22.17 8.36
C ASP A 463 -21.27 -21.43 9.72
N LEU A 464 -20.08 -21.28 10.31
CA LEU A 464 -19.88 -20.46 11.52
C LEU A 464 -20.28 -19.00 11.26
N PHE A 465 -19.79 -18.39 10.18
CA PHE A 465 -20.11 -16.99 9.87
C PHE A 465 -21.59 -16.81 9.51
N GLU A 466 -22.20 -17.77 8.80
CA GLU A 466 -23.65 -17.78 8.56
C GLU A 466 -24.45 -17.81 9.87
N ASN A 467 -24.09 -18.70 10.78
CA ASN A 467 -24.76 -18.84 12.07
C ASN A 467 -24.57 -17.59 12.95
N LEU A 468 -23.40 -16.97 12.91
CA LEU A 468 -23.13 -15.70 13.62
C LEU A 468 -23.98 -14.54 13.08
N HIS A 469 -24.24 -14.50 11.77
CA HIS A 469 -25.15 -13.54 11.18
C HIS A 469 -26.61 -13.80 11.61
N ARG A 470 -27.06 -15.05 11.62
CA ARG A 470 -28.43 -15.45 12.01
C ARG A 470 -28.70 -15.25 13.51
N ALA A 471 -27.69 -15.42 14.35
CA ALA A 471 -27.80 -15.29 15.80
C ALA A 471 -28.19 -13.86 16.21
N ARG A 472 -29.22 -13.74 17.04
CA ARG A 472 -29.69 -12.45 17.56
C ARG A 472 -29.08 -12.15 18.92
N GLY A 473 -28.48 -10.97 19.04
CA GLY A 473 -27.91 -10.46 20.28
C GLY A 473 -26.47 -10.94 20.59
N PRO A 474 -25.77 -10.21 21.47
CA PRO A 474 -24.35 -10.45 21.75
C PRO A 474 -24.06 -11.77 22.49
N ILE A 475 -25.00 -12.25 23.32
CA ILE A 475 -24.83 -13.48 24.12
C ILE A 475 -24.77 -14.71 23.22
N ALA A 476 -25.75 -14.87 22.32
CA ALA A 476 -25.79 -16.00 21.39
C ALA A 476 -24.54 -16.05 20.48
N LYS A 477 -24.07 -14.88 20.01
CA LYS A 477 -22.85 -14.79 19.20
C LYS A 477 -21.59 -15.12 20.00
N ALA A 478 -21.49 -14.65 21.24
CA ALA A 478 -20.37 -14.99 22.13
C ALA A 478 -20.31 -16.50 22.39
N GLU A 479 -21.47 -17.16 22.55
CA GLU A 479 -21.54 -18.60 22.80
C GLU A 479 -21.11 -19.43 21.57
N LEU A 480 -21.56 -19.06 20.37
CA LEU A 480 -21.09 -19.68 19.12
C LEU A 480 -19.57 -19.54 18.96
N LEU A 481 -19.04 -18.34 19.20
CA LEU A 481 -17.59 -18.08 19.14
C LEU A 481 -16.83 -18.85 20.22
N ARG A 482 -17.32 -18.88 21.46
CA ARG A 482 -16.70 -19.64 22.56
C ARG A 482 -16.56 -21.11 22.21
N ASN A 483 -17.67 -21.71 21.74
CA ASN A 483 -17.70 -23.11 21.35
C ASN A 483 -16.70 -23.41 20.23
N ARG A 484 -16.59 -22.52 19.23
CA ARG A 484 -15.60 -22.70 18.16
C ARG A 484 -14.17 -22.48 18.66
N PHE A 485 -13.87 -21.38 19.35
CA PHE A 485 -12.52 -21.06 19.82
C PHE A 485 -11.93 -22.15 20.71
N SER A 486 -12.73 -22.81 21.56
CA SER A 486 -12.26 -23.92 22.40
C SER A 486 -11.70 -25.12 21.60
N LYS A 487 -12.03 -25.20 20.30
CA LYS A 487 -11.66 -26.29 19.38
C LYS A 487 -10.70 -25.84 18.27
N LEU A 488 -10.23 -24.60 18.27
CA LEU A 488 -9.29 -24.09 17.27
C LEU A 488 -7.86 -24.12 17.80
N SER A 489 -6.90 -24.34 16.91
CA SER A 489 -5.51 -23.96 17.18
C SER A 489 -5.39 -22.43 17.32
N ALA A 490 -4.31 -21.96 17.95
CA ALA A 490 -4.02 -20.53 18.08
C ALA A 490 -4.01 -19.82 16.72
N ARG A 491 -3.43 -20.48 15.70
CA ARG A 491 -3.33 -19.95 14.34
C ARG A 491 -4.68 -19.82 13.65
N GLU A 492 -5.55 -20.83 13.77
CA GLU A 492 -6.91 -20.76 13.21
C GLU A 492 -7.74 -19.70 13.91
N GLY A 493 -7.67 -19.62 15.25
CA GLY A 493 -8.37 -18.60 16.02
C GLY A 493 -7.95 -17.17 15.67
N GLN A 494 -6.65 -16.95 15.43
CA GLN A 494 -6.13 -15.70 14.91
C GLN A 494 -6.80 -15.31 13.59
N TYR A 495 -6.90 -16.23 12.62
CA TYR A 495 -7.49 -15.94 11.30
C TYR A 495 -9.01 -15.80 11.32
N VAL A 496 -9.70 -16.53 12.19
CA VAL A 496 -11.13 -16.30 12.45
C VAL A 496 -11.33 -14.86 12.95
N VAL A 497 -10.53 -14.40 13.93
CA VAL A 497 -10.63 -13.02 14.43
C VAL A 497 -10.30 -12.00 13.34
N LYS A 498 -9.27 -12.22 12.52
CA LYS A 498 -8.95 -11.34 11.38
C LYS A 498 -10.13 -11.14 10.43
N ILE A 499 -10.87 -12.21 10.12
CA ILE A 499 -12.08 -12.16 9.27
C ILE A 499 -13.24 -11.47 9.99
N LEU A 500 -13.47 -11.76 11.28
CA LEU A 500 -14.50 -11.09 12.09
C LEU A 500 -14.30 -9.57 12.12
N THR A 501 -13.05 -9.12 12.12
CA THR A 501 -12.68 -7.71 12.26
C THR A 501 -12.52 -6.99 10.92
N GLY A 502 -12.54 -7.70 9.79
CA GLY A 502 -12.49 -7.10 8.47
C GLY A 502 -11.10 -6.71 7.96
N ASP A 503 -10.03 -7.15 8.63
CA ASP A 503 -8.65 -6.77 8.29
C ASP A 503 -7.68 -7.91 8.60
N LEU A 504 -7.11 -8.52 7.55
CA LEU A 504 -6.13 -9.58 7.69
C LEU A 504 -4.72 -9.08 8.05
N ARG A 505 -4.41 -7.82 7.72
CA ARG A 505 -3.07 -7.21 7.88
C ARG A 505 -1.91 -7.99 7.24
N ILE A 506 -2.19 -8.78 6.19
CA ILE A 506 -1.18 -9.57 5.47
C ILE A 506 -0.63 -8.86 4.21
N GLY A 507 -1.07 -7.62 3.98
CA GLY A 507 -0.69 -6.85 2.79
C GLY A 507 -1.30 -7.35 1.48
N LEU A 508 -2.38 -8.13 1.55
CA LEU A 508 -3.28 -8.38 0.43
C LEU A 508 -4.43 -7.38 0.45
N ARG A 509 -4.72 -6.83 -0.72
CA ARG A 509 -5.94 -6.07 -1.00
C ARG A 509 -6.67 -6.79 -2.13
N GLU A 510 -7.95 -6.50 -2.31
CA GLU A 510 -8.79 -7.14 -3.34
C GLU A 510 -8.14 -7.16 -4.73
N GLY A 511 -7.50 -6.07 -5.15
CA GLY A 511 -6.78 -6.03 -6.44
C GLY A 511 -5.60 -7.01 -6.56
N LEU A 512 -4.95 -7.40 -5.45
CA LEU A 512 -3.92 -8.44 -5.45
C LEU A 512 -4.53 -9.84 -5.49
N VAL A 513 -5.73 -10.01 -4.95
CA VAL A 513 -6.49 -11.27 -5.07
C VAL A 513 -6.95 -11.46 -6.51
N GLU A 514 -7.39 -10.40 -7.20
CA GLU A 514 -7.68 -10.42 -8.64
C GLU A 514 -6.44 -10.83 -9.47
N GLU A 515 -5.28 -10.26 -9.17
CA GLU A 515 -4.00 -10.65 -9.81
C GLU A 515 -3.64 -12.12 -9.55
N ALA A 516 -3.91 -12.62 -8.35
CA ALA A 516 -3.68 -14.02 -8.01
C ALA A 516 -4.66 -14.97 -8.73
N ILE A 517 -5.94 -14.61 -8.88
CA ILE A 517 -6.92 -15.39 -9.66
C ILE A 517 -6.49 -15.48 -11.12
N ALA A 518 -6.09 -14.35 -11.72
CA ALA A 518 -5.58 -14.29 -13.09
C ALA A 518 -4.37 -15.23 -13.27
N LYS A 519 -3.40 -15.16 -12.36
CA LYS A 519 -2.20 -16.03 -12.36
C LYS A 519 -2.51 -17.51 -12.07
N ALA A 520 -3.51 -17.79 -11.23
CA ALA A 520 -3.87 -19.16 -10.86
C ALA A 520 -4.46 -19.93 -12.05
N PHE A 521 -5.37 -19.28 -12.80
CA PHE A 521 -6.20 -19.94 -13.81
C PHE A 521 -5.91 -19.49 -15.26
N GLY A 522 -4.81 -18.75 -15.48
CA GLY A 522 -4.38 -18.35 -16.82
C GLY A 522 -5.33 -17.38 -17.53
N ALA A 523 -6.10 -16.59 -16.77
CA ALA A 523 -7.04 -15.62 -17.29
C ALA A 523 -6.41 -14.22 -17.41
N SER A 524 -6.94 -13.38 -18.30
CA SER A 524 -6.58 -11.96 -18.34
C SER A 524 -6.98 -11.28 -17.03
N LEU A 525 -6.08 -10.48 -16.45
CA LEU A 525 -6.37 -9.65 -15.28
C LEU A 525 -7.54 -8.68 -15.54
N GLU A 526 -7.68 -8.18 -16.77
CA GLU A 526 -8.78 -7.31 -17.16
C GLU A 526 -10.12 -8.05 -17.11
N GLN A 527 -10.18 -9.28 -17.64
CA GLN A 527 -11.38 -10.12 -17.59
C GLN A 527 -11.77 -10.49 -16.15
N VAL A 528 -10.78 -10.79 -15.29
CA VAL A 528 -11.02 -11.07 -13.87
C VAL A 528 -11.57 -9.83 -13.16
N ARG A 529 -10.99 -8.65 -13.41
CA ARG A 529 -11.47 -7.37 -12.85
C ARG A 529 -12.88 -7.03 -13.31
N GLU A 530 -13.16 -7.21 -14.60
CA GLU A 530 -14.49 -7.00 -15.17
C GLU A 530 -15.51 -7.93 -14.50
N ALA A 531 -15.23 -9.23 -14.46
CA ALA A 531 -16.11 -10.21 -13.85
C ALA A 531 -16.32 -9.97 -12.34
N ASN A 532 -15.27 -9.64 -11.58
CA ASN A 532 -15.40 -9.30 -10.15
C ASN A 532 -16.28 -8.07 -9.94
N MET A 533 -16.10 -7.05 -10.78
CA MET A 533 -16.89 -5.84 -10.73
C MET A 533 -18.37 -6.10 -11.07
N LEU A 534 -18.68 -6.96 -12.05
CA LEU A 534 -20.06 -7.30 -12.41
C LEU A 534 -20.75 -8.20 -11.37
N LEU A 535 -20.03 -9.17 -10.79
CA LEU A 535 -20.57 -10.11 -9.81
C LEU A 535 -20.64 -9.54 -8.40
N GLY A 536 -19.72 -8.62 -8.05
CA GLY A 536 -19.51 -8.16 -6.68
C GLY A 536 -19.12 -9.29 -5.71
N ASP A 537 -18.59 -10.40 -6.24
CA ASP A 537 -18.22 -11.59 -5.51
C ASP A 537 -16.95 -12.21 -6.12
N ILE A 538 -15.82 -11.87 -5.51
CA ILE A 538 -14.50 -12.34 -5.93
C ILE A 538 -14.37 -13.87 -5.85
N GLY A 539 -15.15 -14.53 -4.99
CA GLY A 539 -15.20 -15.99 -4.89
C GLY A 539 -15.88 -16.62 -6.10
N GLN A 540 -17.02 -16.06 -6.54
CA GLN A 540 -17.66 -16.49 -7.78
C GLN A 540 -16.81 -16.15 -9.01
N THR A 541 -16.10 -15.02 -8.99
CA THR A 541 -15.13 -14.70 -10.04
C THR A 541 -14.02 -15.72 -10.14
N ALA A 542 -13.44 -16.15 -9.01
CA ALA A 542 -12.44 -17.21 -9.00
C ALA A 542 -13.00 -18.54 -9.54
N LEU A 543 -14.25 -18.87 -9.21
CA LEU A 543 -14.90 -20.07 -9.73
C LEU A 543 -15.10 -20.01 -11.25
N LEU A 544 -15.59 -18.89 -11.79
CA LEU A 544 -15.72 -18.70 -13.24
C LEU A 544 -14.34 -18.72 -13.92
N ALA A 545 -13.31 -18.09 -13.33
CA ALA A 545 -11.95 -18.14 -13.84
C ALA A 545 -11.41 -19.58 -13.92
N SER A 546 -11.61 -20.38 -12.87
CA SER A 546 -11.17 -21.78 -12.82
C SER A 546 -11.80 -22.68 -13.90
N ARG A 547 -12.96 -22.27 -14.42
CA ARG A 547 -13.70 -22.97 -15.48
C ARG A 547 -13.50 -22.35 -16.87
N ASN A 548 -12.72 -21.27 -16.97
CA ASN A 548 -12.59 -20.45 -18.16
C ASN A 548 -13.95 -19.88 -18.66
N GLU A 549 -14.81 -19.49 -17.72
CA GLU A 549 -16.19 -19.03 -17.95
C GLU A 549 -16.41 -17.57 -17.52
N LEU A 550 -15.34 -16.76 -17.41
CA LEU A 550 -15.44 -15.34 -16.98
C LEU A 550 -16.41 -14.51 -17.83
N ALA A 551 -16.56 -14.87 -19.11
CA ALA A 551 -17.51 -14.22 -20.03
C ALA A 551 -18.99 -14.39 -19.63
N ARG A 552 -19.32 -15.32 -18.71
CA ARG A 552 -20.67 -15.49 -18.15
C ARG A 552 -20.98 -14.50 -17.02
N ALA A 553 -20.00 -13.70 -16.59
CA ALA A 553 -20.25 -12.69 -15.58
C ALA A 553 -21.18 -11.60 -16.16
N GLU A 554 -22.33 -11.41 -15.53
CA GLU A 554 -23.35 -10.47 -15.98
C GLU A 554 -23.77 -9.52 -14.86
N LEU A 555 -24.08 -8.29 -15.25
CA LEU A 555 -24.69 -7.31 -14.37
C LEU A 555 -26.06 -7.81 -13.89
N SER A 556 -26.27 -7.82 -12.58
CA SER A 556 -27.54 -8.22 -11.97
C SER A 556 -28.15 -7.08 -11.17
N LEU A 557 -29.49 -7.05 -11.07
CA LEU A 557 -30.19 -6.12 -10.20
C LEU A 557 -29.71 -6.23 -8.74
N PHE A 558 -29.72 -5.08 -8.05
CA PHE A 558 -29.29 -4.91 -6.65
C PHE A 558 -27.82 -5.25 -6.34
N ARG A 559 -26.99 -5.47 -7.37
CA ARG A 559 -25.53 -5.56 -7.24
C ARG A 559 -24.91 -4.28 -7.80
N PRO A 560 -24.60 -3.28 -6.96
CA PRO A 560 -24.13 -2.00 -7.47
C PRO A 560 -22.73 -2.13 -8.06
N ILE A 561 -22.52 -1.55 -9.24
CA ILE A 561 -21.22 -1.51 -9.91
C ILE A 561 -20.55 -0.16 -9.72
N LYS A 562 -19.21 -0.16 -9.70
CA LYS A 562 -18.42 1.07 -9.59
C LYS A 562 -18.82 2.06 -10.68
N CYS A 563 -19.15 3.29 -10.30
CA CYS A 563 -19.53 4.31 -11.28
C CYS A 563 -18.38 4.62 -12.26
N MET A 564 -18.67 4.81 -13.55
CA MET A 564 -17.69 5.29 -14.54
C MET A 564 -17.19 6.69 -14.17
N LEU A 565 -15.88 6.93 -14.28
CA LEU A 565 -15.24 8.18 -13.85
C LEU A 565 -14.87 9.06 -15.05
N ALA A 566 -14.86 10.38 -14.83
CA ALA A 566 -14.45 11.36 -15.82
C ALA A 566 -13.06 11.96 -15.53
N THR A 567 -12.30 12.21 -16.60
CA THR A 567 -11.00 12.87 -16.60
C THR A 567 -11.16 14.38 -16.45
N ALA A 568 -10.32 15.03 -15.64
CA ALA A 568 -10.35 16.48 -15.49
C ALA A 568 -9.56 17.12 -16.62
N GLU A 569 -10.11 18.13 -17.28
CA GLU A 569 -9.39 18.92 -18.29
C GLU A 569 -9.55 20.42 -18.01
N PRO A 570 -8.50 21.22 -18.22
CA PRO A 570 -8.48 22.62 -17.81
C PRO A 570 -9.20 23.54 -18.82
N THR A 571 -9.29 23.15 -20.09
CA THR A 571 -9.83 24.00 -21.16
C THR A 571 -10.70 23.22 -22.15
N ALA A 572 -11.59 23.93 -22.83
CA ALA A 572 -12.45 23.36 -23.87
C ALA A 572 -11.63 22.87 -25.08
N GLU A 573 -10.55 23.58 -25.39
CA GLU A 573 -9.60 23.26 -26.45
C GLU A 573 -8.90 21.92 -26.19
N ALA A 574 -8.36 21.73 -24.98
CA ALA A 574 -7.70 20.47 -24.60
C ALA A 574 -8.65 19.27 -24.68
N VAL A 575 -9.92 19.47 -24.29
CA VAL A 575 -10.94 18.43 -24.45
C VAL A 575 -11.19 18.14 -25.93
N TRP A 576 -11.37 19.18 -26.74
CA TRP A 576 -11.66 19.06 -28.17
C TRP A 576 -10.52 18.39 -28.94
N GLU A 577 -9.27 18.77 -28.69
CA GLU A 577 -8.07 18.16 -29.29
C GLU A 577 -8.02 16.67 -28.97
N ARG A 578 -8.26 16.28 -27.72
CA ARG A 578 -8.27 14.86 -27.32
C ARG A 578 -9.38 14.07 -27.99
N PHE A 579 -10.56 14.65 -28.18
CA PHE A 579 -11.64 14.03 -28.95
C PHE A 579 -11.29 13.90 -30.43
N ALA A 580 -10.65 14.92 -31.01
CA ALA A 580 -10.21 14.92 -32.40
C ALA A 580 -9.10 13.88 -32.65
N GLU A 581 -8.14 13.75 -31.73
CA GLU A 581 -7.05 12.77 -31.78
C GLU A 581 -7.52 11.34 -31.50
N ALA A 582 -8.36 11.12 -30.48
CA ALA A 582 -8.92 9.81 -30.16
C ALA A 582 -9.77 9.24 -31.30
N GLY A 583 -10.40 10.11 -32.10
CA GLY A 583 -11.14 9.75 -33.30
C GLY A 583 -10.30 9.09 -34.41
N TRP A 584 -8.96 9.06 -34.33
CA TRP A 584 -8.14 8.44 -35.38
C TRP A 584 -7.95 6.92 -35.23
N THR A 585 -8.15 6.36 -34.03
CA THR A 585 -7.83 4.93 -33.75
C THR A 585 -9.00 3.95 -33.95
N SER A 586 -10.23 4.45 -34.11
CA SER A 586 -11.43 3.61 -34.28
C SER A 586 -12.18 3.83 -35.61
N ARG A 587 -11.63 4.62 -36.55
CA ARG A 587 -12.35 5.12 -37.74
C ARG A 587 -11.94 4.53 -39.09
N GLU A 588 -11.66 3.24 -39.18
CA GLU A 588 -11.49 2.63 -40.51
C GLU A 588 -12.80 2.27 -41.22
N LEU A 589 -13.97 2.30 -40.57
CA LEU A 589 -15.25 2.15 -41.25
C LEU A 589 -16.39 2.95 -40.58
N ALA A 590 -16.70 4.17 -41.06
CA ALA A 590 -18.05 4.70 -41.30
C ALA A 590 -18.11 6.25 -41.35
N SER A 591 -18.44 6.78 -42.53
CA SER A 591 -19.07 8.07 -42.87
C SER A 591 -18.51 9.42 -42.37
N SER A 592 -18.41 10.33 -43.33
CA SER A 592 -17.94 11.72 -43.28
C SER A 592 -18.88 12.72 -42.60
N ALA A 593 -19.32 12.47 -41.36
CA ALA A 593 -20.08 13.45 -40.57
C ALA A 593 -19.26 13.95 -39.36
N PRO A 594 -19.34 15.25 -39.00
CA PRO A 594 -18.65 15.76 -37.81
C PRO A 594 -19.30 15.18 -36.54
N THR A 595 -18.60 14.27 -35.86
CA THR A 595 -19.01 13.71 -34.56
C THR A 595 -19.11 14.83 -33.53
N ALA A 596 -20.34 15.11 -33.09
CA ALA A 596 -20.59 15.97 -31.94
C ALA A 596 -20.15 15.26 -30.64
N VAL A 597 -19.73 16.02 -29.64
CA VAL A 597 -19.66 15.53 -28.25
C VAL A 597 -20.95 15.85 -27.51
N TYR A 598 -21.32 15.05 -26.51
CA TYR A 598 -22.48 15.31 -25.66
C TYR A 598 -22.06 16.13 -24.44
N LEU A 599 -22.67 17.31 -24.28
CA LEU A 599 -22.50 18.17 -23.11
C LEU A 599 -23.68 18.01 -22.16
N GLU A 600 -23.39 17.80 -20.89
CA GLU A 600 -24.37 17.78 -19.80
C GLU A 600 -23.91 18.74 -18.70
N ASP A 601 -24.88 19.37 -18.03
CA ASP A 601 -24.59 20.17 -16.85
C ASP A 601 -23.94 19.30 -15.75
N LYS A 602 -22.85 19.79 -15.16
CA LYS A 602 -22.24 19.11 -14.02
C LYS A 602 -22.94 19.54 -12.72
N PHE A 603 -23.86 18.71 -12.26
CA PHE A 603 -24.61 18.92 -11.02
C PHE A 603 -23.70 18.88 -9.77
N ASP A 604 -24.10 19.66 -8.76
CA ASP A 604 -23.49 19.71 -7.42
C ASP A 604 -24.40 18.96 -6.44
N GLY A 605 -24.25 17.63 -6.36
CA GLY A 605 -25.14 16.76 -5.61
C GLY A 605 -24.47 15.51 -5.05
N ILE A 606 -25.25 14.44 -4.89
CA ILE A 606 -24.78 13.11 -4.48
C ILE A 606 -24.97 12.15 -5.64
N ARG A 607 -23.87 11.76 -6.30
CA ARG A 607 -23.91 10.68 -7.29
C ARG A 607 -24.44 9.38 -6.68
N ALA A 608 -25.44 8.79 -7.31
CA ALA A 608 -26.09 7.58 -6.86
C ALA A 608 -26.49 6.67 -8.03
N GLN A 609 -26.46 5.37 -7.77
CA GLN A 609 -27.00 4.33 -8.65
C GLN A 609 -28.32 3.82 -8.05
N LEU A 610 -29.41 3.86 -8.82
CA LEU A 610 -30.70 3.34 -8.39
C LEU A 610 -31.01 2.05 -9.16
N HIS A 611 -31.35 1.01 -8.42
CA HIS A 611 -31.80 -0.28 -8.96
C HIS A 611 -33.27 -0.47 -8.60
N ARG A 612 -34.08 -0.85 -9.59
CA ARG A 612 -35.49 -1.09 -9.41
C ARG A 612 -35.90 -2.40 -10.08
N SER A 613 -36.58 -3.26 -9.33
CA SER A 613 -37.36 -4.40 -9.83
C SER A 613 -38.83 -4.20 -9.53
N ALA A 614 -39.68 -5.15 -9.92
CA ALA A 614 -41.09 -5.15 -9.54
C ALA A 614 -41.32 -5.21 -8.01
N GLN A 615 -40.37 -5.74 -7.23
CA GLN A 615 -40.54 -6.02 -5.80
C GLN A 615 -39.73 -5.08 -4.90
N GLN A 616 -38.67 -4.47 -5.42
CA GLN A 616 -37.68 -3.78 -4.58
C GLN A 616 -37.05 -2.58 -5.30
N VAL A 617 -36.71 -1.56 -4.51
CA VAL A 617 -35.90 -0.41 -4.94
C VAL A 617 -34.73 -0.26 -3.99
N GLU A 618 -33.54 -0.04 -4.55
CA GLU A 618 -32.34 0.28 -3.79
C GLU A 618 -31.58 1.44 -4.40
N ILE A 619 -31.05 2.31 -3.54
CA ILE A 619 -30.21 3.44 -3.92
C ILE A 619 -28.83 3.22 -3.30
N PHE A 620 -27.80 3.27 -4.12
CA PHE A 620 -26.41 3.10 -3.73
C PHE A 620 -25.65 4.39 -3.99
N SER A 621 -24.82 4.81 -3.03
CA SER A 621 -23.94 5.97 -3.21
C SER A 621 -22.79 5.66 -4.18
N ARG A 622 -22.02 6.67 -4.55
CA ARG A 622 -20.77 6.53 -5.30
C ARG A 622 -19.81 5.44 -4.79
N ASP A 623 -19.76 5.23 -3.47
CA ASP A 623 -18.91 4.23 -2.82
C ASP A 623 -19.64 2.88 -2.64
N LEU A 624 -20.74 2.68 -3.37
CA LEU A 624 -21.58 1.48 -3.39
C LEU A 624 -22.26 1.16 -2.04
N ARG A 625 -22.38 2.17 -1.17
CA ARG A 625 -23.10 2.02 0.10
C ARG A 625 -24.59 2.20 -0.13
N ARG A 626 -25.40 1.31 0.43
CA ARG A 626 -26.85 1.45 0.44
C ARG A 626 -27.25 2.71 1.23
N ILE A 627 -27.91 3.65 0.55
CA ILE A 627 -28.41 4.92 1.10
C ILE A 627 -29.93 5.07 0.95
N THR A 628 -30.64 4.01 0.53
CA THR A 628 -32.10 3.99 0.33
C THR A 628 -32.87 4.59 1.50
N GLY A 629 -32.53 4.22 2.74
CA GLY A 629 -33.20 4.74 3.94
C GLY A 629 -32.95 6.23 4.24
N GLN A 630 -31.98 6.87 3.58
CA GLN A 630 -31.72 8.31 3.70
C GLN A 630 -32.56 9.14 2.72
N PHE A 631 -33.13 8.49 1.69
CA PHE A 631 -33.96 9.09 0.64
C PHE A 631 -35.23 8.27 0.39
N PRO A 632 -36.06 8.04 1.42
CA PRO A 632 -37.27 7.22 1.30
C PRO A 632 -38.23 7.75 0.22
N GLU A 633 -38.34 9.06 0.03
CA GLU A 633 -39.21 9.67 -0.98
C GLU A 633 -38.81 9.31 -2.42
N LEU A 634 -37.50 9.23 -2.70
CA LEU A 634 -37.00 8.80 -4.01
C LEU A 634 -37.21 7.30 -4.20
N ALA A 635 -37.04 6.51 -3.13
CA ALA A 635 -37.27 5.08 -3.17
C ALA A 635 -38.76 4.75 -3.38
N ASP A 636 -39.65 5.54 -2.79
CA ASP A 636 -41.10 5.41 -2.92
C ASP A 636 -41.55 5.75 -4.33
N GLU A 637 -41.13 6.90 -4.87
CA GLU A 637 -41.47 7.30 -6.25
C GLU A 637 -40.86 6.37 -7.30
N ALA A 638 -39.66 5.85 -7.07
CA ALA A 638 -39.05 4.89 -7.99
C ALA A 638 -39.85 3.59 -8.12
N ARG A 639 -40.74 3.23 -7.18
CA ARG A 639 -41.63 2.07 -7.36
C ARG A 639 -42.58 2.24 -8.54
N ASN A 640 -42.87 3.49 -8.92
CA ASN A 640 -43.78 3.84 -10.02
C ASN A 640 -43.17 3.70 -11.42
N PHE A 641 -41.86 3.46 -11.54
CA PHE A 641 -41.27 3.02 -12.81
C PHE A 641 -41.99 1.77 -13.30
N GLN A 642 -42.22 1.62 -14.60
CA GLN A 642 -42.87 0.41 -15.14
C GLN A 642 -41.82 -0.67 -15.45
N GLU A 643 -40.65 -0.22 -15.87
CA GLU A 643 -39.51 -1.00 -16.30
C GLU A 643 -38.63 -1.40 -15.12
N GLU A 644 -38.05 -2.60 -15.17
CA GLU A 644 -36.96 -2.94 -14.27
C GLU A 644 -35.68 -2.28 -14.82
N LEU A 645 -34.91 -1.59 -13.97
CA LEU A 645 -33.80 -0.76 -14.43
C LEU A 645 -32.66 -0.59 -13.43
N ILE A 646 -31.50 -0.24 -13.98
CA ILE A 646 -30.35 0.31 -13.24
C ILE A 646 -29.99 1.65 -13.88
N ILE A 647 -30.09 2.73 -13.12
CA ILE A 647 -29.80 4.10 -13.57
C ILE A 647 -28.68 4.73 -12.76
N ASP A 648 -27.84 5.54 -13.42
CA ASP A 648 -26.76 6.34 -12.81
C ASP A 648 -27.13 7.82 -12.91
N GLY A 649 -27.07 8.51 -11.79
CA GLY A 649 -27.57 9.88 -11.68
C GLY A 649 -27.02 10.65 -10.49
N GLU A 650 -27.49 11.87 -10.35
CA GLU A 650 -27.14 12.77 -9.26
C GLU A 650 -28.40 13.12 -8.45
N ILE A 651 -28.35 12.93 -7.14
CA ILE A 651 -29.38 13.43 -6.22
C ILE A 651 -29.07 14.89 -5.93
N ILE A 652 -30.00 15.79 -6.26
CA ILE A 652 -29.89 17.24 -6.05
C ILE A 652 -30.99 17.73 -5.09
N ALA A 653 -30.72 18.81 -4.35
CA ALA A 653 -31.80 19.53 -3.67
C ALA A 653 -32.58 20.34 -4.70
N PHE A 654 -33.90 20.30 -4.60
CA PHE A 654 -34.81 20.89 -5.57
C PHE A 654 -35.88 21.71 -4.86
N GLU A 655 -36.07 22.96 -5.31
CA GLU A 655 -37.22 23.79 -4.94
C GLU A 655 -37.80 24.37 -6.23
N LYS A 656 -39.14 24.52 -6.31
CA LYS A 656 -39.85 25.00 -7.51
C LYS A 656 -39.14 26.23 -8.12
N ASP A 657 -38.58 26.03 -9.31
CA ASP A 657 -37.88 27.01 -10.15
C ASP A 657 -36.55 27.60 -9.65
N ARG A 658 -35.91 27.02 -8.61
CA ARG A 658 -34.50 27.31 -8.26
C ARG A 658 -33.73 26.05 -7.87
N GLY A 659 -32.55 25.86 -8.48
CA GLY A 659 -31.58 24.85 -8.03
C GLY A 659 -31.02 25.25 -6.67
N LEU A 660 -31.28 24.43 -5.65
CA LEU A 660 -30.70 24.61 -4.31
C LEU A 660 -29.25 24.06 -4.29
N THR A 661 -28.45 24.53 -3.33
CA THR A 661 -27.02 24.19 -3.27
C THR A 661 -26.77 22.88 -2.50
N PHE A 662 -25.60 22.26 -2.67
CA PHE A 662 -25.19 21.10 -1.87
C PHE A 662 -25.23 21.35 -0.34
N PHE A 663 -25.16 22.61 0.11
CA PHE A 663 -25.33 22.98 1.52
C PHE A 663 -26.66 22.50 2.11
N ASP A 664 -27.73 22.56 1.30
CA ASP A 664 -29.07 22.21 1.72
C ASP A 664 -29.25 20.69 1.81
N LEU A 665 -28.59 19.94 0.91
CA LEU A 665 -28.45 18.47 1.00
C LEU A 665 -27.65 18.02 2.22
N GLN A 666 -26.58 18.74 2.59
CA GLN A 666 -25.71 18.36 3.70
C GLN A 666 -26.42 18.38 5.06
N LYS A 667 -27.48 19.20 5.22
CA LYS A 667 -28.33 19.22 6.41
C LYS A 667 -29.06 17.88 6.64
N ARG A 668 -29.30 17.10 5.58
CA ARG A 668 -29.90 15.74 5.65
C ARG A 668 -28.89 14.66 6.04
N LEU A 669 -27.64 14.76 5.56
CA LEU A 669 -26.61 13.71 5.73
C LEU A 669 -26.00 13.62 7.14
N GLY A 670 -26.09 14.68 7.96
CA GLY A 670 -25.40 14.80 9.24
C GLY A 670 -26.11 14.21 10.47
N ARG A 671 -27.34 13.68 10.34
CA ARG A 671 -28.13 13.20 11.48
C ARG A 671 -28.04 11.66 11.57
N ARG A 672 -27.45 11.14 12.65
CA ARG A 672 -27.30 9.70 12.90
C ARG A 672 -28.61 9.05 13.37
N ASN A 673 -28.69 7.74 13.11
CA ASN A 673 -29.83 6.83 13.37
C ASN A 673 -30.12 6.65 14.86
N ASP A 674 -30.81 7.63 15.45
CA ASP A 674 -31.27 7.57 16.84
C ASP A 674 -32.81 7.55 16.85
N GLY A 675 -33.41 6.52 16.24
CA GLY A 675 -34.86 6.26 16.27
C GLY A 675 -35.64 6.79 15.06
N ALA A 676 -36.71 6.07 14.73
CA ALA A 676 -37.49 6.15 13.49
C ALA A 676 -38.31 7.44 13.26
N ASP A 677 -38.07 8.52 14.00
CA ASP A 677 -38.89 9.75 13.97
C ASP A 677 -38.16 11.01 13.44
N LEU A 678 -36.82 10.98 13.30
CA LEU A 678 -36.04 12.16 12.91
C LEU A 678 -35.92 12.38 11.39
N PHE A 679 -35.98 11.32 10.59
CA PHE A 679 -35.86 11.40 9.12
C PHE A 679 -37.16 11.84 8.44
N ALA A 680 -38.32 11.52 9.03
CA ALA A 680 -39.62 11.97 8.52
C ALA A 680 -39.75 13.52 8.52
N ARG A 681 -39.21 14.19 9.55
CA ARG A 681 -39.16 15.66 9.63
C ARG A 681 -38.13 16.26 8.66
N ALA A 682 -36.97 15.62 8.47
CA ALA A 682 -35.92 16.12 7.57
C ALA A 682 -36.26 15.93 6.07
N ALA A 683 -37.05 14.90 5.73
CA ALA A 683 -37.55 14.68 4.38
C ALA A 683 -38.51 15.80 3.91
N ALA A 684 -39.22 16.44 4.85
CA ALA A 684 -40.14 17.54 4.57
C ALA A 684 -39.47 18.90 4.33
N ASP A 685 -38.27 19.14 4.89
CA ASP A 685 -37.65 20.49 4.92
C ASP A 685 -36.78 20.84 3.70
N VAL A 686 -36.31 19.85 2.92
CA VAL A 686 -35.46 20.10 1.73
C VAL A 686 -35.85 19.10 0.64
N PRO A 687 -36.72 19.44 -0.33
CA PRO A 687 -37.10 18.49 -1.37
C PRO A 687 -35.91 18.10 -2.23
N VAL A 688 -35.92 16.87 -2.78
CA VAL A 688 -34.84 16.35 -3.61
C VAL A 688 -35.39 15.82 -4.94
N ALA A 689 -34.51 15.78 -5.94
CA ALA A 689 -34.77 15.17 -7.23
C ALA A 689 -33.58 14.28 -7.64
N PHE A 690 -33.86 13.23 -8.41
CA PHE A 690 -32.84 12.35 -8.99
C PHE A 690 -32.68 12.69 -10.47
N VAL A 691 -31.52 13.24 -10.83
CA VAL A 691 -31.18 13.60 -12.21
C VAL A 691 -30.42 12.46 -12.87
N ILE A 692 -31.09 11.73 -13.76
CA ILE A 692 -30.56 10.56 -14.45
C ILE A 692 -29.70 11.02 -15.62
N PHE A 693 -28.43 10.59 -15.65
CA PHE A 693 -27.55 10.87 -16.80
C PHE A 693 -27.18 9.62 -17.60
N ASP A 694 -27.33 8.41 -17.05
CA ASP A 694 -27.07 7.15 -17.77
C ASP A 694 -28.02 6.01 -17.37
N LEU A 695 -28.17 5.02 -18.26
CA LEU A 695 -28.99 3.82 -18.11
C LEU A 695 -28.13 2.58 -18.36
N LEU A 696 -27.95 1.75 -17.32
CA LEU A 696 -26.98 0.66 -17.31
C LEU A 696 -27.61 -0.70 -17.59
N TRP A 697 -28.90 -0.85 -17.26
CA TRP A 697 -29.65 -2.09 -17.42
C TRP A 697 -31.14 -1.76 -17.59
N LEU A 698 -31.82 -2.51 -18.45
CA LEU A 698 -33.25 -2.35 -18.73
C LEU A 698 -33.90 -3.70 -19.05
N ASN A 699 -34.91 -4.09 -18.28
CA ASN A 699 -35.78 -5.27 -18.52
C ASN A 699 -35.02 -6.55 -18.93
N GLY A 700 -34.05 -6.97 -18.12
CA GLY A 700 -33.27 -8.19 -18.36
C GLY A 700 -31.98 -7.96 -19.15
N ARG A 701 -31.81 -6.80 -19.80
CA ARG A 701 -30.69 -6.54 -20.71
C ARG A 701 -29.70 -5.55 -20.10
N SER A 702 -28.43 -5.96 -20.01
CA SER A 702 -27.31 -5.06 -19.74
C SER A 702 -27.05 -4.14 -20.93
N LEU A 703 -26.87 -2.85 -20.66
CA LEU A 703 -26.56 -1.82 -21.65
C LEU A 703 -25.12 -1.32 -21.54
N LEU A 704 -24.28 -1.90 -20.68
CA LEU A 704 -22.90 -1.44 -20.47
C LEU A 704 -22.07 -1.40 -21.77
N LYS A 705 -22.27 -2.39 -22.64
CA LYS A 705 -21.59 -2.52 -23.94
C LYS A 705 -22.31 -1.78 -25.09
N ALA A 706 -23.42 -1.10 -24.81
CA ALA A 706 -24.10 -0.26 -25.80
C ALA A 706 -23.47 1.15 -25.81
N PRO A 707 -23.29 1.80 -26.98
CA PRO A 707 -22.84 3.19 -27.07
C PRO A 707 -23.72 4.16 -26.27
N LEU A 708 -23.14 5.25 -25.78
CA LEU A 708 -23.86 6.24 -24.95
C LEU A 708 -25.12 6.76 -25.67
N HIS A 709 -25.05 7.06 -26.96
CA HIS A 709 -26.22 7.54 -27.71
C HIS A 709 -27.39 6.53 -27.69
N GLU A 710 -27.11 5.22 -27.74
CA GLU A 710 -28.15 4.18 -27.63
C GLU A 710 -28.72 4.12 -26.22
N ARG A 711 -27.87 4.16 -25.19
CA ARG A 711 -28.32 4.16 -23.78
C ARG A 711 -29.21 5.35 -23.49
N ARG A 712 -28.87 6.53 -24.03
CA ARG A 712 -29.64 7.76 -23.93
C ARG A 712 -30.98 7.68 -24.65
N ARG A 713 -31.03 7.05 -25.83
CA ARG A 713 -32.28 6.78 -26.57
C ARG A 713 -33.19 5.81 -25.81
N HIS A 714 -32.64 4.78 -25.18
CA HIS A 714 -33.42 3.89 -24.32
C HIS A 714 -33.95 4.64 -23.10
N LEU A 715 -33.12 5.46 -22.46
CA LEU A 715 -33.50 6.27 -21.31
C LEU A 715 -34.62 7.28 -21.64
N SER A 716 -34.60 7.92 -22.82
CA SER A 716 -35.66 8.86 -23.22
C SER A 716 -37.03 8.22 -23.42
N ASN A 717 -37.08 6.90 -23.62
CA ASN A 717 -38.33 6.16 -23.77
C ASN A 717 -38.90 5.67 -22.42
N VAL A 718 -38.14 5.76 -21.33
CA VAL A 718 -38.58 5.37 -19.99
C VAL A 718 -39.53 6.42 -19.43
N ARG A 719 -40.69 6.00 -18.94
CA ARG A 719 -41.65 6.91 -18.30
C ARG A 719 -41.16 7.26 -16.89
N LEU A 720 -40.81 8.52 -16.67
CA LEU A 720 -40.27 8.99 -15.38
C LEU A 720 -41.40 9.26 -14.36
N PRO A 721 -41.27 8.73 -13.12
CA PRO A 721 -42.07 9.16 -11.98
C PRO A 721 -41.77 10.60 -11.55
N SER A 722 -42.58 11.11 -10.62
CA SER A 722 -42.31 12.38 -9.93
C SER A 722 -40.94 12.35 -9.28
N HIS A 723 -40.27 13.50 -9.15
CA HIS A 723 -38.90 13.63 -8.61
C HIS A 723 -37.77 13.03 -9.46
N PHE A 724 -38.05 12.42 -10.61
CA PHE A 724 -37.04 11.96 -11.56
C PHE A 724 -37.02 12.84 -12.81
N GLN A 725 -35.81 13.17 -13.26
CA GLN A 725 -35.62 13.91 -14.52
C GLN A 725 -34.37 13.40 -15.24
N ILE A 726 -34.35 13.51 -16.56
CA ILE A 726 -33.18 13.15 -17.37
C ILE A 726 -32.30 14.39 -17.57
N ALA A 727 -30.99 14.26 -17.34
CA ALA A 727 -30.01 15.31 -17.61
C ALA A 727 -30.10 15.76 -19.06
N ARG A 728 -30.17 17.07 -19.33
CA ARG A 728 -30.22 17.60 -20.70
C ARG A 728 -28.88 17.37 -21.41
N VAL A 729 -28.95 16.86 -22.65
CA VAL A 729 -27.79 16.75 -23.56
C VAL A 729 -27.81 17.89 -24.55
N MET A 730 -26.67 18.55 -24.70
CA MET A 730 -26.43 19.60 -25.70
C MET A 730 -25.27 19.12 -26.60
N PRO A 731 -25.50 18.87 -27.90
CA PRO A 731 -24.42 18.50 -28.81
C PRO A 731 -23.49 19.71 -29.04
N ALA A 732 -22.18 19.46 -29.14
CA ALA A 732 -21.21 20.47 -29.53
C ALA A 732 -20.23 19.92 -30.58
N HIS A 733 -19.90 20.77 -31.55
CA HIS A 733 -19.08 20.44 -32.72
C HIS A 733 -17.76 21.24 -32.78
N SER A 734 -17.44 21.99 -31.73
CA SER A 734 -16.18 22.73 -31.62
C SER A 734 -15.83 23.06 -30.18
N ALA A 735 -14.54 23.35 -29.91
CA ALA A 735 -14.09 23.88 -28.62
C ALA A 735 -14.84 25.18 -28.23
N ALA A 736 -15.16 26.03 -29.22
CA ALA A 736 -15.90 27.27 -29.01
C ALA A 736 -17.34 27.02 -28.49
N GLU A 737 -18.04 26.03 -29.05
CA GLU A 737 -19.38 25.64 -28.59
C GLU A 737 -19.34 25.02 -27.17
N ILE A 738 -18.29 24.26 -26.86
CA ILE A 738 -18.06 23.74 -25.50
C ILE A 738 -17.87 24.88 -24.51
N GLU A 739 -17.01 25.85 -24.84
CA GLU A 739 -16.75 27.01 -23.99
C GLU A 739 -18.02 27.86 -23.81
N GLN A 740 -18.77 28.12 -24.88
CA GLN A 740 -20.04 28.85 -24.81
C GLN A 740 -21.04 28.15 -23.88
N THR A 741 -21.20 26.84 -24.04
CA THR A 741 -22.09 26.03 -23.20
C THR A 741 -21.61 26.00 -21.75
N PHE A 742 -20.29 25.99 -21.52
CA PHE A 742 -19.69 26.05 -20.19
C PHE A 742 -20.01 27.37 -19.48
N GLN A 743 -19.93 28.50 -20.20
CA GLN A 743 -20.34 29.80 -19.65
C GLN A 743 -21.83 29.83 -19.30
N GLN A 744 -22.69 29.25 -20.15
CA GLN A 744 -24.13 29.12 -19.86
C GLN A 744 -24.40 28.21 -18.65
N ALA A 745 -23.68 27.10 -18.50
CA ALA A 745 -23.80 26.22 -17.35
C ALA A 745 -23.42 26.93 -16.04
N ARG A 746 -22.41 27.80 -16.08
CA ARG A 746 -22.04 28.67 -14.96
C ARG A 746 -23.10 29.71 -14.64
N GLN A 747 -23.75 30.29 -15.65
CA GLN A 747 -24.90 31.19 -15.45
C GLN A 747 -26.05 30.47 -14.75
N ARG A 748 -26.23 29.16 -14.99
CA ARG A 748 -27.19 28.29 -14.29
C ARG A 748 -26.71 27.81 -12.91
N LEU A 749 -25.57 28.29 -12.41
CA LEU A 749 -24.95 27.92 -11.13
C LEU A 749 -24.54 26.44 -11.00
N ASN A 750 -24.38 25.73 -12.11
CA ASN A 750 -23.83 24.36 -12.10
C ASN A 750 -22.31 24.38 -11.87
N GLU A 751 -21.73 23.26 -11.40
CA GLU A 751 -20.31 23.16 -11.06
C GLU A 751 -19.39 23.24 -12.30
N GLY A 752 -19.95 23.05 -13.50
CA GLY A 752 -19.25 23.05 -14.77
C GLY A 752 -19.98 22.20 -15.80
N LEU A 753 -19.23 21.58 -16.71
CA LEU A 753 -19.76 20.63 -17.69
C LEU A 753 -19.18 19.23 -17.55
N MET A 754 -20.01 18.25 -17.84
CA MET A 754 -19.60 16.90 -18.23
C MET A 754 -19.63 16.82 -19.75
N ILE A 755 -18.54 16.34 -20.35
CA ILE A 755 -18.38 16.24 -21.80
C ILE A 755 -18.14 14.76 -22.10
N LYS A 756 -18.98 14.15 -22.94
CA LYS A 756 -19.01 12.70 -23.14
C LYS A 756 -18.95 12.35 -24.62
N ASP A 757 -18.22 11.28 -24.92
CA ASP A 757 -18.24 10.61 -26.22
C ASP A 757 -19.57 9.88 -26.45
N PRO A 758 -20.36 10.21 -27.48
CA PRO A 758 -21.58 9.48 -27.82
C PRO A 758 -21.33 8.00 -28.17
N GLU A 759 -20.14 7.65 -28.63
CA GLU A 759 -19.76 6.29 -29.00
C GLU A 759 -19.20 5.49 -27.82
N SER A 760 -19.02 6.10 -26.66
CA SER A 760 -18.46 5.41 -25.50
C SER A 760 -19.38 4.34 -24.90
N PHE A 761 -18.81 3.17 -24.65
CA PHE A 761 -19.39 2.19 -23.73
C PHE A 761 -19.32 2.69 -22.29
N TYR A 762 -20.17 2.13 -21.42
CA TYR A 762 -20.05 2.39 -20.00
C TYR A 762 -18.96 1.49 -19.42
N LEU A 763 -17.90 2.09 -18.87
CA LEU A 763 -16.75 1.39 -18.31
C LEU A 763 -16.75 1.54 -16.78
N PRO A 764 -17.33 0.60 -16.02
CA PRO A 764 -17.53 0.78 -14.59
C PRO A 764 -16.19 0.89 -13.84
N GLY A 765 -16.07 1.87 -12.96
CA GLY A 765 -14.87 2.12 -12.14
C GLY A 765 -13.64 2.64 -12.88
N ASN A 766 -13.66 2.68 -14.21
CA ASN A 766 -12.56 3.17 -15.03
C ASN A 766 -12.65 4.68 -15.24
N ARG A 767 -11.48 5.33 -15.29
CA ARG A 767 -11.31 6.72 -15.70
C ARG A 767 -10.65 6.72 -17.08
N GLY A 768 -11.48 6.62 -18.12
CA GLY A 768 -11.04 6.64 -19.51
C GLY A 768 -10.98 8.06 -20.11
N MET A 769 -10.61 8.13 -21.39
CA MET A 769 -10.57 9.37 -22.18
C MET A 769 -11.88 9.63 -22.95
N PHE A 770 -13.00 9.11 -22.42
CA PHE A 770 -14.31 9.20 -23.05
C PHE A 770 -15.23 10.22 -22.38
N TRP A 771 -15.05 10.42 -21.07
CA TRP A 771 -15.82 11.37 -20.26
C TRP A 771 -14.86 12.36 -19.63
N PHE A 772 -15.11 13.64 -19.85
CA PHE A 772 -14.33 14.74 -19.30
C PHE A 772 -15.20 15.62 -18.40
N LYS A 773 -14.57 16.22 -17.40
CA LYS A 773 -15.18 17.28 -16.59
C LYS A 773 -14.38 18.56 -16.81
N LEU A 774 -15.07 19.58 -17.30
CA LEU A 774 -14.51 20.91 -17.50
C LEU A 774 -14.93 21.77 -16.31
N LYS A 775 -13.93 22.29 -15.58
CA LYS A 775 -14.09 23.21 -14.46
C LYS A 775 -13.03 24.29 -14.57
N LYS A 776 -13.41 25.56 -14.44
CA LYS A 776 -12.48 26.68 -14.31
C LYS A 776 -12.52 27.18 -12.87
N GLU A 777 -11.35 27.45 -12.30
CA GLU A 777 -11.23 28.05 -10.97
C GLU A 777 -11.80 29.47 -11.01
N LEU A 778 -12.62 29.81 -10.01
CA LEU A 778 -13.43 31.04 -10.05
C LEU A 778 -12.67 32.27 -9.56
N ALA A 779 -11.81 32.11 -8.55
CA ALA A 779 -10.89 33.13 -8.03
C ALA A 779 -9.92 32.50 -7.02
N THR A 780 -8.85 33.23 -6.68
CA THR A 780 -7.92 32.92 -5.58
C THR A 780 -7.96 34.05 -4.55
N LEU A 781 -7.63 33.72 -3.30
CA LEU A 781 -7.37 34.68 -2.24
C LEU A 781 -5.99 34.39 -1.65
N ASP A 782 -5.18 35.41 -1.48
CA ASP A 782 -3.98 35.36 -0.67
C ASP A 782 -4.36 35.58 0.80
N VAL A 783 -4.18 34.56 1.63
CA VAL A 783 -4.65 34.51 3.02
C VAL A 783 -3.52 34.13 3.96
N VAL A 784 -3.58 34.57 5.22
CA VAL A 784 -2.59 34.20 6.24
C VAL A 784 -3.09 33.04 7.11
N VAL A 785 -2.22 32.08 7.41
CA VAL A 785 -2.52 30.98 8.33
C VAL A 785 -2.54 31.48 9.77
N VAL A 786 -3.64 31.21 10.48
CA VAL A 786 -3.83 31.60 11.90
C VAL A 786 -3.96 30.40 12.83
N GLY A 787 -4.22 29.20 12.27
CA GLY A 787 -4.25 27.97 13.02
C GLY A 787 -3.89 26.76 12.15
N ALA A 788 -3.33 25.73 12.77
CA ALA A 788 -2.93 24.49 12.11
C ALA A 788 -3.35 23.26 12.94
N GLU A 789 -3.81 22.20 12.28
CA GLU A 789 -4.26 20.96 12.92
C GLU A 789 -3.57 19.74 12.36
N PHE A 790 -3.42 18.73 13.23
CA PHE A 790 -2.97 17.41 12.81
C PHE A 790 -4.02 16.73 11.93
N GLY A 791 -3.58 16.23 10.78
CA GLY A 791 -4.43 15.53 9.83
C GLY A 791 -4.98 14.20 10.36
N HIS A 792 -5.66 13.46 9.48
CA HIS A 792 -6.20 12.14 9.79
C HIS A 792 -5.51 11.03 8.96
N GLY A 793 -5.60 9.78 9.43
CA GLY A 793 -5.03 8.62 8.74
C GLY A 793 -3.52 8.71 8.57
N LYS A 794 -3.02 8.61 7.33
CA LYS A 794 -1.58 8.68 7.00
C LYS A 794 -0.91 10.01 7.38
N ARG A 795 -1.69 11.08 7.59
CA ARG A 795 -1.22 12.43 7.95
C ARG A 795 -1.48 12.76 9.42
N ASN A 796 -1.73 11.76 10.26
CA ASN A 796 -2.04 11.97 11.68
C ASN A 796 -0.92 12.61 12.52
N ASN A 797 0.32 12.59 12.01
CA ASN A 797 1.51 13.10 12.70
C ASN A 797 2.06 14.41 12.11
N VAL A 798 1.37 15.01 11.14
CA VAL A 798 1.77 16.29 10.52
C VAL A 798 0.64 17.31 10.62
N LEU A 799 1.00 18.59 10.75
CA LEU A 799 0.03 19.69 10.76
C LEU A 799 -0.35 19.96 9.30
N SER A 800 -1.42 19.33 8.81
CA SER A 800 -1.79 19.35 7.39
C SER A 800 -3.05 20.14 7.07
N ASP A 801 -3.78 20.57 8.10
CA ASP A 801 -5.03 21.27 7.92
C ASP A 801 -4.92 22.70 8.47
N TYR A 802 -4.96 23.70 7.60
CA TYR A 802 -4.64 25.08 7.93
C TYR A 802 -5.89 25.96 7.92
N THR A 803 -6.18 26.60 9.05
CA THR A 803 -7.18 27.65 9.19
C THR A 803 -6.54 28.99 8.82
N PHE A 804 -7.17 29.72 7.92
CA PHE A 804 -6.62 30.96 7.38
C PHE A 804 -7.61 32.12 7.42
N ALA A 805 -7.07 33.33 7.41
CA ALA A 805 -7.77 34.57 7.62
C ALA A 805 -7.47 35.61 6.54
N VAL A 806 -8.44 36.51 6.33
CA VAL A 806 -8.30 37.76 5.58
C VAL A 806 -8.18 38.92 6.55
N ARG A 807 -7.67 40.06 6.09
CA ARG A 807 -7.58 41.27 6.92
C ARG A 807 -8.84 42.12 6.82
N ASP A 808 -9.40 42.52 7.95
CA ASP A 808 -10.40 43.58 8.03
C ASP A 808 -9.71 44.94 7.89
N GLU A 809 -10.07 45.70 6.86
CA GLU A 809 -9.48 46.99 6.53
C GLU A 809 -9.80 48.06 7.58
N THR A 810 -10.93 47.92 8.28
CA THR A 810 -11.40 48.94 9.24
C THR A 810 -10.74 48.77 10.60
N THR A 811 -10.60 47.52 11.06
CA THR A 811 -10.09 47.21 12.40
C THR A 811 -8.66 46.66 12.41
N GLY A 812 -8.10 46.32 11.25
CA GLY A 812 -6.81 45.67 11.11
C GLY A 812 -6.78 44.21 11.58
N LYS A 813 -7.93 43.66 12.04
CA LYS A 813 -7.99 42.31 12.59
C LYS A 813 -7.92 41.25 11.50
N LEU A 814 -7.28 40.13 11.83
CA LEU A 814 -7.29 38.92 11.01
C LEU A 814 -8.57 38.12 11.31
N LEU A 815 -9.43 37.96 10.31
CA LEU A 815 -10.72 37.29 10.44
C LEU A 815 -10.71 35.97 9.67
N PRO A 816 -10.82 34.82 10.36
CA PRO A 816 -10.91 33.51 9.71
C PRO A 816 -12.03 33.46 8.66
N ILE A 817 -11.70 32.91 7.49
CA ILE A 817 -12.63 32.80 6.34
C ILE A 817 -12.70 31.37 5.77
N GLY A 818 -11.82 30.47 6.21
CA GLY A 818 -11.87 29.08 5.81
C GLY A 818 -10.71 28.23 6.32
N LYS A 819 -10.70 26.98 5.87
CA LYS A 819 -9.69 25.97 6.20
C LYS A 819 -9.43 25.09 4.98
N ALA A 820 -8.17 24.77 4.69
CA ALA A 820 -7.77 23.88 3.60
C ALA A 820 -6.80 22.80 4.08
N TYR A 821 -6.88 21.62 3.46
CA TYR A 821 -6.13 20.40 3.80
C TYR A 821 -5.51 19.73 2.57
N SER A 822 -5.54 20.41 1.41
CA SER A 822 -5.09 19.86 0.13
C SER A 822 -4.46 20.94 -0.74
N GLY A 823 -3.54 20.53 -1.62
CA GLY A 823 -2.87 21.41 -2.57
C GLY A 823 -1.37 21.58 -2.36
N LEU A 824 -0.83 21.10 -1.23
CA LEU A 824 0.61 21.05 -0.96
C LEU A 824 1.17 19.64 -1.16
N THR A 825 2.43 19.58 -1.58
CA THR A 825 3.24 18.36 -1.61
C THR A 825 3.59 17.87 -0.20
N ASP A 826 3.97 16.60 -0.06
CA ASP A 826 4.34 16.07 1.26
C ASP A 826 5.60 16.76 1.83
N MET A 827 6.50 17.26 0.97
CA MET A 827 7.66 18.07 1.36
C MET A 827 7.24 19.43 1.95
N GLU A 828 6.34 20.14 1.27
CA GLU A 828 5.82 21.43 1.74
C GLU A 828 5.01 21.30 3.05
N ILE A 829 4.27 20.20 3.22
CA ILE A 829 3.55 19.90 4.47
C ILE A 829 4.53 19.66 5.61
N ALA A 830 5.64 18.95 5.37
CA ALA A 830 6.67 18.72 6.38
C ALA A 830 7.34 20.04 6.80
N GLU A 831 7.68 20.90 5.84
CA GLU A 831 8.25 22.22 6.10
C GLU A 831 7.29 23.10 6.92
N LEU A 832 6.02 23.19 6.53
CA LEU A 832 5.03 23.94 7.27
C LEU A 832 4.75 23.33 8.64
N THR A 833 4.79 22.00 8.78
CA THR A 833 4.65 21.33 10.08
C THR A 833 5.75 21.77 11.04
N GLU A 834 7.01 21.73 10.61
CA GLU A 834 8.14 22.19 11.41
C GLU A 834 7.99 23.68 11.79
N ARG A 835 7.66 24.52 10.80
CA ARG A 835 7.48 25.96 11.02
C ARG A 835 6.35 26.26 11.99
N PHE A 836 5.19 25.62 11.85
CA PHE A 836 4.05 25.82 12.75
C PHE A 836 4.29 25.23 14.15
N MET A 837 5.07 24.15 14.26
CA MET A 837 5.50 23.63 15.56
C MET A 837 6.40 24.62 16.31
N GLN A 838 7.31 25.29 15.60
CA GLN A 838 8.19 26.32 16.17
C GLN A 838 7.43 27.62 16.49
N ASN A 839 6.47 27.99 15.65
CA ASN A 839 5.73 29.25 15.74
C ASN A 839 4.33 29.09 16.37
N THR A 840 4.13 28.09 17.23
CA THR A 840 2.87 27.91 17.96
C THR A 840 2.72 28.99 19.04
N ILE A 841 1.61 29.74 19.01
CA ILE A 841 1.23 30.70 20.05
C ILE A 841 0.54 29.97 21.21
N THR A 842 -0.47 29.14 20.88
CA THR A 842 -1.25 28.38 21.85
C THR A 842 -1.42 26.94 21.37
N ASP A 843 -1.12 25.96 22.23
CA ASP A 843 -1.27 24.54 21.92
C ASP A 843 -2.53 23.96 22.58
N HIS A 844 -3.48 23.50 21.76
CA HIS A 844 -4.72 22.82 22.18
C HIS A 844 -4.68 21.31 21.85
N GLY A 845 -3.48 20.73 21.76
CA GLY A 845 -3.23 19.34 21.44
C GLY A 845 -3.31 19.07 19.94
N ARG A 846 -4.51 18.77 19.43
CA ARG A 846 -4.69 18.46 18.00
C ARG A 846 -4.78 19.71 17.12
N TYR A 847 -5.11 20.85 17.71
CA TYR A 847 -5.20 22.16 17.08
C TYR A 847 -4.17 23.09 17.73
N ARG A 848 -3.53 23.92 16.91
CA ARG A 848 -2.55 24.92 17.35
C ARG A 848 -2.90 26.27 16.76
N GLU A 849 -2.93 27.28 17.61
CA GLU A 849 -2.90 28.68 17.16
C GLU A 849 -1.45 29.02 16.81
N VAL A 850 -1.23 29.58 15.63
CA VAL A 850 0.12 29.81 15.10
C VAL A 850 0.35 31.28 14.81
N LYS A 851 1.61 31.71 14.84
CA LYS A 851 2.00 33.05 14.42
C LYS A 851 1.53 33.27 12.97
N PRO A 852 0.79 34.35 12.68
CA PRO A 852 0.30 34.61 11.34
C PRO A 852 1.44 35.15 10.47
N ASP A 853 2.27 34.28 9.91
CA ASP A 853 3.43 34.66 9.09
C ASP A 853 3.62 33.79 7.83
N VAL A 854 2.71 32.83 7.61
CA VAL A 854 2.66 31.98 6.42
C VAL A 854 1.46 32.42 5.56
N ILE A 855 1.74 32.87 4.34
CA ILE A 855 0.75 33.32 3.38
C ILE A 855 0.54 32.22 2.35
N LEU A 856 -0.72 31.90 2.09
CA LEU A 856 -1.14 30.90 1.12
C LEU A 856 -2.00 31.56 0.05
N GLU A 857 -1.73 31.24 -1.22
CA GLU A 857 -2.67 31.48 -2.30
C GLU A 857 -3.68 30.33 -2.28
N VAL A 858 -4.94 30.64 -2.01
CA VAL A 858 -6.02 29.66 -1.89
C VAL A 858 -7.01 29.84 -3.02
N ALA A 859 -7.11 28.85 -3.90
CA ALA A 859 -8.16 28.73 -4.89
C ALA A 859 -9.43 28.19 -4.23
N PHE A 860 -10.60 28.66 -4.66
CA PHE A 860 -11.88 28.18 -4.15
C PHE A 860 -12.95 28.20 -5.23
N ASN A 861 -13.96 27.35 -5.04
CA ASN A 861 -15.09 27.30 -5.97
C ASN A 861 -16.05 28.46 -5.73
N SER A 862 -16.15 28.99 -4.51
CA SER A 862 -17.28 29.85 -4.14
C SER A 862 -17.08 30.52 -2.78
N ILE A 863 -17.52 31.77 -2.62
CA ILE A 863 -17.65 32.46 -1.30
C ILE A 863 -19.13 32.59 -0.95
N GLN A 864 -19.47 32.32 0.30
CA GLN A 864 -20.86 32.40 0.79
C GLN A 864 -20.94 33.08 2.16
N PRO A 865 -22.07 33.74 2.52
CA PRO A 865 -22.31 34.23 3.88
C PRO A 865 -22.25 33.12 4.92
N SER A 866 -21.68 33.40 6.09
CA SER A 866 -21.51 32.41 7.15
C SER A 866 -21.54 33.06 8.53
N SER A 867 -22.46 32.62 9.39
CA SER A 867 -22.49 32.99 10.83
C SER A 867 -21.43 32.25 11.67
N ARG A 868 -20.75 31.24 11.11
CA ARG A 868 -19.77 30.40 11.81
C ARG A 868 -18.33 30.92 11.75
N HIS A 869 -18.05 31.88 10.88
CA HIS A 869 -16.71 32.41 10.64
C HIS A 869 -16.71 33.89 11.02
N ALA A 870 -15.65 34.36 11.70
CA ALA A 870 -15.60 35.73 12.20
C ALA A 870 -15.60 36.78 11.07
N SER A 871 -15.19 36.41 9.86
CA SER A 871 -15.30 37.25 8.66
C SER A 871 -16.74 37.47 8.18
N GLY A 872 -17.71 36.68 8.67
CA GLY A 872 -19.06 36.64 8.12
C GLY A 872 -19.16 35.92 6.77
N LEU A 873 -18.05 35.34 6.26
CA LEU A 873 -17.95 34.67 4.98
C LEU A 873 -17.28 33.28 5.13
N ALA A 874 -17.51 32.37 4.20
CA ALA A 874 -16.85 31.07 4.14
C ALA A 874 -16.46 30.69 2.71
N LEU A 875 -15.23 30.21 2.52
CA LEU A 875 -14.78 29.64 1.25
C LEU A 875 -15.27 28.19 1.07
N ARG A 876 -15.69 27.86 -0.15
CA ARG A 876 -16.10 26.49 -0.54
C ARG A 876 -15.01 25.81 -1.36
N PHE A 877 -14.71 24.57 -0.96
CA PHE A 877 -13.64 23.75 -1.52
C PHE A 877 -12.30 24.50 -1.65
N PRO A 878 -11.85 25.20 -0.59
CA PRO A 878 -10.57 25.87 -0.65
C PRO A 878 -9.44 24.85 -0.85
N ARG A 879 -8.56 25.15 -1.80
CA ARG A 879 -7.35 24.38 -2.10
C ARG A 879 -6.16 25.32 -2.16
N ILE A 880 -5.07 24.89 -1.56
CA ILE A 880 -3.83 25.66 -1.54
C ILE A 880 -3.19 25.53 -2.92
N LYS A 881 -2.98 26.64 -3.60
CA LYS A 881 -2.36 26.66 -4.91
C LYS A 881 -0.86 26.87 -4.81
N ALA A 882 -0.44 27.74 -3.89
CA ALA A 882 0.98 28.02 -3.64
C ALA A 882 1.21 28.57 -2.23
N ILE A 883 2.44 28.39 -1.73
CA ILE A 883 2.95 29.12 -0.57
C ILE A 883 3.57 30.43 -1.06
N ARG A 884 3.01 31.57 -0.64
CA ARG A 884 3.40 32.91 -1.11
C ARG A 884 4.51 33.50 -0.27
N ARG A 885 5.73 33.03 -0.51
CA ARG A 885 6.96 33.52 0.17
C ARG A 885 7.32 34.96 -0.17
N ASP A 886 6.77 35.48 -1.26
CA ASP A 886 6.92 36.84 -1.75
C ASP A 886 6.00 37.84 -1.03
N LYS A 887 5.07 37.38 -0.19
CA LYS A 887 4.08 38.20 0.51
C LYS A 887 4.27 38.17 2.03
N ASN A 888 3.79 39.21 2.69
CA ASN A 888 3.71 39.32 4.15
C ASN A 888 2.25 39.53 4.57
N VAL A 889 1.99 39.56 5.88
CA VAL A 889 0.62 39.72 6.43
C VAL A 889 -0.04 41.00 5.93
N ASP A 890 0.73 42.04 5.66
CA ASP A 890 0.20 43.32 5.23
C ASP A 890 -0.25 43.32 3.76
N SER A 891 0.14 42.32 2.98
CA SER A 891 -0.19 42.17 1.55
C SER A 891 -1.14 41.02 1.23
N ILE A 892 -1.80 40.46 2.26
CA ILE A 892 -2.90 39.52 2.09
C ILE A 892 -4.18 40.23 1.67
N ASP A 893 -5.08 39.48 1.06
CA ASP A 893 -6.37 39.97 0.62
C ASP A 893 -7.28 40.33 1.79
N THR A 894 -8.20 41.24 1.49
CA THR A 894 -8.96 41.94 2.52
C THR A 894 -10.43 41.51 2.55
N LEU A 895 -11.12 41.82 3.64
CA LEU A 895 -12.52 41.42 3.82
C LEU A 895 -13.44 42.08 2.80
N GLN A 896 -13.21 43.35 2.44
CA GLN A 896 -13.95 44.03 1.37
C GLN A 896 -13.71 43.35 0.03
N TYR A 897 -12.48 42.97 -0.32
CA TYR A 897 -12.21 42.24 -1.57
C TYR A 897 -12.92 40.88 -1.60
N ALA A 898 -12.92 40.14 -0.49
CA ALA A 898 -13.69 38.91 -0.35
C ALA A 898 -15.21 39.15 -0.48
N ARG A 899 -15.72 40.27 0.03
CA ARG A 899 -17.13 40.69 -0.15
C ARG A 899 -17.42 41.10 -1.59
N GLU A 900 -16.50 41.74 -2.28
CA GLU A 900 -16.63 42.10 -3.70
C GLU A 900 -16.66 40.84 -4.57
N LEU A 901 -15.81 39.85 -4.31
CA LEU A 901 -15.88 38.54 -4.97
C LEU A 901 -17.20 37.81 -4.68
N ALA A 902 -17.72 37.92 -3.45
CA ALA A 902 -19.02 37.40 -3.09
C ALA A 902 -20.19 38.18 -3.75
N ALA A 903 -20.04 39.49 -3.95
CA ALA A 903 -21.07 40.39 -4.48
C ALA A 903 -21.08 40.47 -6.02
N GLN A 904 -19.93 40.31 -6.68
CA GLN A 904 -19.84 40.09 -8.13
C GLN A 904 -20.71 38.89 -8.51
N ARG A 905 -20.70 37.84 -7.67
CA ARG A 905 -21.60 36.68 -7.79
C ARG A 905 -23.07 37.01 -7.50
N ALA A 906 -23.37 37.94 -6.58
CA ALA A 906 -24.73 38.39 -6.32
C ALA A 906 -25.31 39.28 -7.44
N LYS A 907 -24.48 40.03 -8.18
CA LYS A 907 -24.91 40.77 -9.39
C LYS A 907 -25.26 39.86 -10.58
N PHE A 908 -24.77 38.62 -10.60
CA PHE A 908 -25.25 37.58 -11.52
C PHE A 908 -26.53 36.86 -11.02
N ASN A 909 -27.01 37.18 -9.81
CA ASN A 909 -28.27 36.70 -9.23
C ASN A 909 -29.40 37.76 -9.29
N GLY A 910 -29.14 38.93 -9.89
CA GLY A 910 -30.09 40.03 -10.06
C GLY A 910 -30.81 39.97 -11.41
#